data_AF-A0A6J1PPW2-F1
#
_entry.id   AF-A0A6J1PPW2-F1
#
_cell.length_a   1.000
_cell.length_b   1.000
_cell.length_c   1.000
_cell.angle_alpha   90.00
_cell.angle_beta   90.00
_cell.angle_gamma   90.00
#
_symmetry.space_group_name_H-M   'P 1'
#
loop_
_entity.id
_entity.type
_entity.pdbx_description
1 polymer ?
#
loop_
_entity_poly.entity_id
_entity_poly.type
_entity_poly.pdbx_seq_one_letter_code
_entity_poly.pdbx_strand_id
1 'polypeptide(L)'
;MANPSLDKDMFFRRIKRLYAAWKDGEVGTDDSFSKMDCLLSAVGTDFDEDEDRVYSKSTALQTWLFGYELLDTIMLVAEDSINFLASKNKIEFLKKVENQNFEDTGVPSVKLFVRDRTDEDKANFGKLIKVMKQSKKGKTLGVFSKENYPGAFMDAWRAALKNESFDTVDVSAAAAYVMCPKEDSEIITIKKACLISVDVFTKYLKDQIMEIIDSDKKVIHSKLAESVDGAIINDIMRVEICYPTIIQSGGNYSLKFSAVSDKNTTLHFGVIVCSLGARYKCYCSNIVRTLLVNPTKAIEENYNFLLQLEEEILKKLVAGTKISTVYEAGIKFVEDKKPEMLNHLTKNFGFAMGIEFKESSLLLDPKIHAVAKKGMVFNVNVGLENLANLDATDKEGKSYALFIGDTVIVNEGQPATNLTPSKKNVRNIATYVKDEEDEEEEESGKENDLVKQDTLILSQNKGNPKLKNLYIWPNIVIRKMTGGLEAHTNGFRYTSVCGDKVDILYNNIKNAFFQPCDGEVIILLHFHLKHAIMFGKKKHVDVQFYQHMHDRDDLAAEQSERELRHKLNTAFRSFCEKVESVTKQEIEFDTPFRDLGFFGAPYRSTVLLQPTSGCLVNLTERPPFVITLEDVELVHFERVQFHLKNFDLIFVFKDYHRKVAKVNAIPMNMLDHVKEWLKSCDILYSEGVHLNWTKIMKTITDDPEGFFDSGGWSFLNPESDAENDDSEEEELDRI
;
A
#
# COMPACT_ATOMS: atom_id res chain seq x y z
N MET A 1 2.01 25.60 -19.49
CA MET A 1 3.14 24.83 -18.93
C MET A 1 4.39 25.69 -19.06
N ALA A 2 5.20 25.84 -18.02
CA ALA A 2 6.49 26.51 -18.14
C ALA A 2 7.36 25.76 -19.16
N ASN A 3 8.06 26.48 -20.05
CA ASN A 3 9.01 25.86 -20.97
C ASN A 3 10.05 25.07 -20.15
N PRO A 4 10.38 23.83 -20.52
CA PRO A 4 11.41 23.05 -19.84
C PRO A 4 12.73 23.85 -19.86
N SER A 5 13.35 23.98 -18.69
CA SER A 5 14.61 24.70 -18.51
C SER A 5 15.67 23.74 -18.03
N LEU A 6 16.80 23.71 -18.73
CA LEU A 6 17.98 22.96 -18.30
C LEU A 6 18.53 23.56 -16.99
N ASP A 7 18.82 22.70 -16.02
CA ASP A 7 19.60 23.03 -14.83
C ASP A 7 21.09 22.93 -15.16
N LYS A 8 21.72 24.11 -15.32
CA LYS A 8 23.12 24.27 -15.71
C LYS A 8 24.08 23.65 -14.69
N ASP A 9 23.81 23.86 -13.40
CA ASP A 9 24.72 23.46 -12.32
C ASP A 9 24.69 21.95 -12.13
N MET A 10 23.50 21.36 -12.24
CA MET A 10 23.33 19.90 -12.28
C MET A 10 24.09 19.28 -13.45
N PHE A 11 23.96 19.83 -14.67
CA PHE A 11 24.67 19.32 -15.85
C PHE A 11 26.18 19.31 -15.63
N PHE A 12 26.77 20.45 -15.24
CA PHE A 12 28.22 20.56 -15.08
C PHE A 12 28.75 19.70 -13.92
N ARG A 13 28.02 19.62 -12.80
CA ARG A 13 28.39 18.74 -11.69
C ARG A 13 28.42 17.26 -12.10
N ARG A 14 27.42 16.81 -12.86
CA ARG A 14 27.27 15.41 -13.28
C ARG A 14 28.25 15.03 -14.40
N ILE A 15 28.39 15.87 -15.43
CA ILE A 15 29.36 15.59 -16.50
C ILE A 15 30.80 15.63 -15.98
N LYS A 16 31.11 16.47 -14.98
CA LYS A 16 32.42 16.47 -14.30
C LYS A 16 32.71 15.15 -13.59
N ARG A 17 31.71 14.50 -12.99
CA ARG A 17 31.86 13.15 -12.42
C ARG A 17 32.22 12.13 -13.50
N LEU A 18 31.62 12.23 -14.69
CA LEU A 18 31.93 11.35 -15.82
C LEU A 18 33.37 11.56 -16.33
N TYR A 19 33.82 12.81 -16.48
CA TYR A 19 35.20 13.11 -16.86
C TYR A 19 36.23 12.67 -15.80
N ALA A 20 35.92 12.86 -14.51
CA ALA A 20 36.78 12.38 -13.44
C ALA A 20 36.96 10.86 -13.50
N ALA A 21 35.85 10.12 -13.64
CA ALA A 21 35.88 8.67 -13.81
C ALA A 21 36.62 8.24 -15.09
N TRP A 22 36.46 8.98 -16.20
CA TRP A 22 37.20 8.70 -17.43
C TRP A 22 38.71 8.95 -17.29
N LYS A 23 39.10 9.95 -16.51
CA LYS A 23 40.50 10.26 -16.21
C LYS A 23 41.13 9.22 -15.28
N ASP A 24 40.39 8.73 -14.29
CA ASP A 24 40.85 7.70 -13.35
C ASP A 24 41.05 6.36 -14.05
N GLY A 25 40.28 6.09 -15.12
CA GLY A 25 40.46 4.96 -16.03
C GLY A 25 39.83 3.64 -15.57
N GLU A 26 39.86 3.36 -14.26
CA GLU A 26 39.16 2.23 -13.64
C GLU A 26 37.99 2.73 -12.79
N VAL A 27 36.79 2.21 -13.09
CA VAL A 27 35.53 2.66 -12.50
C VAL A 27 34.85 1.47 -11.83
N GLY A 28 35.06 1.36 -10.52
CA GLY A 28 34.64 0.18 -9.76
C GLY A 28 35.60 -0.97 -10.02
N THR A 29 35.24 -1.87 -10.93
CA THR A 29 36.12 -2.96 -11.41
C THR A 29 36.16 -3.02 -12.95
N ASP A 30 35.70 -1.96 -13.61
CA ASP A 30 35.58 -1.87 -15.06
C ASP A 30 36.61 -0.87 -15.60
N ASP A 31 37.41 -1.30 -16.57
CA ASP A 31 38.49 -0.52 -17.18
C ASP A 31 38.12 0.05 -18.56
N SER A 32 36.86 -0.09 -19.02
CA SER A 32 36.41 0.30 -20.35
C SER A 32 36.59 1.79 -20.64
N PHE A 33 36.44 2.65 -19.62
CA PHE A 33 36.69 4.08 -19.73
C PHE A 33 38.16 4.38 -20.07
N SER A 34 39.13 3.64 -19.53
CA SER A 34 40.55 3.81 -19.91
C SER A 34 40.83 3.45 -21.37
N LYS A 35 39.98 2.63 -21.99
CA LYS A 35 40.12 2.12 -23.35
C LYS A 35 39.47 3.01 -24.40
N MET A 36 38.56 3.91 -24.02
CA MET A 36 37.89 4.80 -24.96
C MET A 36 38.65 6.12 -25.17
N ASP A 37 38.64 6.58 -26.42
CA ASP A 37 39.15 7.88 -26.83
C ASP A 37 38.07 8.97 -26.76
N CYS A 38 36.80 8.61 -26.83
CA CYS A 38 35.64 9.46 -26.54
C CYS A 38 34.40 8.60 -26.25
N LEU A 39 33.39 9.18 -25.59
CA LEU A 39 32.08 8.55 -25.40
C LEU A 39 31.09 9.08 -26.43
N LEU A 40 30.48 8.16 -27.18
CA LEU A 40 29.42 8.41 -28.14
C LEU A 40 28.08 7.86 -27.62
N SER A 41 27.07 8.74 -27.56
CA SER A 41 25.69 8.38 -27.23
C SER A 41 24.74 8.97 -28.27
N ALA A 42 24.07 8.12 -29.05
CA ALA A 42 23.12 8.51 -30.09
C ALA A 42 21.73 7.95 -29.77
N VAL A 43 20.71 8.81 -29.71
CA VAL A 43 19.32 8.47 -29.35
C VAL A 43 18.41 8.81 -30.52
N GLY A 44 17.59 7.84 -30.98
CA GLY A 44 16.62 7.99 -32.08
C GLY A 44 15.22 8.44 -31.63
N THR A 45 14.21 8.32 -32.50
CA THR A 45 12.80 8.70 -32.21
C THR A 45 11.94 7.56 -31.69
N ASP A 46 12.25 6.32 -32.09
CA ASP A 46 11.41 5.16 -31.80
C ASP A 46 12.26 4.11 -31.08
N PHE A 47 11.70 3.55 -30.01
CA PHE A 47 12.04 2.19 -29.61
C PHE A 47 11.19 1.28 -30.50
N ASP A 48 11.78 0.18 -30.97
CA ASP A 48 11.04 -0.81 -31.76
C ASP A 48 9.73 -1.16 -31.01
N GLU A 49 8.57 -1.01 -31.65
CA GLU A 49 7.27 -1.32 -31.04
C GLU A 49 7.20 -2.79 -30.59
N ASP A 50 8.08 -3.65 -31.15
CA ASP A 50 8.23 -5.07 -30.83
C ASP A 50 9.14 -5.36 -29.60
N GLU A 51 9.89 -4.38 -29.05
CA GLU A 51 10.89 -4.63 -27.97
C GLU A 51 10.50 -4.14 -26.55
N ASP A 52 9.32 -3.52 -26.33
CA ASP A 52 8.83 -3.08 -24.99
C ASP A 52 9.90 -2.33 -24.16
N ARG A 53 10.84 -1.64 -24.82
CA ARG A 53 12.10 -1.25 -24.20
C ARG A 53 12.01 0.15 -23.58
N VAL A 54 11.38 0.22 -22.39
CA VAL A 54 11.20 1.46 -21.60
C VAL A 54 12.53 2.06 -21.10
N TYR A 55 13.60 1.25 -21.01
CA TYR A 55 14.87 1.66 -20.42
C TYR A 55 16.06 1.47 -21.37
N SER A 56 16.90 2.49 -21.44
CA SER A 56 18.19 2.47 -22.13
C SER A 56 19.23 3.28 -21.36
N LYS A 57 20.50 2.93 -21.54
CA LYS A 57 21.64 3.65 -20.98
C LYS A 57 21.78 5.05 -21.56
N SER A 58 21.57 5.23 -22.86
CA SER A 58 21.67 6.55 -23.48
C SER A 58 20.57 7.51 -23.01
N THR A 59 19.30 7.08 -22.95
CA THR A 59 18.23 7.92 -22.40
C THR A 59 18.37 8.13 -20.89
N ALA A 60 18.88 7.14 -20.15
CA ALA A 60 19.21 7.31 -18.74
C ALA A 60 20.32 8.34 -18.52
N LEU A 61 21.37 8.32 -19.35
CA LEU A 61 22.44 9.31 -19.32
C LEU A 61 21.92 10.72 -19.63
N GLN A 62 21.07 10.86 -20.65
CA GLN A 62 20.42 12.14 -20.97
C GLN A 62 19.53 12.63 -19.84
N THR A 63 18.68 11.77 -19.28
CA THR A 63 17.82 12.11 -18.12
C THR A 63 18.65 12.51 -16.91
N TRP A 64 19.77 11.82 -16.67
CA TRP A 64 20.69 12.17 -15.59
C TRP A 64 21.39 13.51 -15.84
N LEU A 65 21.80 13.82 -17.07
CA LEU A 65 22.49 15.08 -17.37
C LEU A 65 21.53 16.28 -17.48
N PHE A 66 20.33 16.09 -18.03
CA PHE A 66 19.44 17.17 -18.45
C PHE A 66 18.11 17.21 -17.68
N GLY A 67 17.72 16.11 -17.03
CA GLY A 67 16.37 15.93 -16.48
C GLY A 67 15.30 15.58 -17.53
N TYR A 68 15.70 15.40 -18.79
CA TYR A 68 14.81 15.13 -19.93
C TYR A 68 15.49 14.21 -20.95
N GLU A 69 14.67 13.44 -21.65
CA GLU A 69 15.09 12.67 -22.81
C GLU A 69 15.05 13.57 -24.06
N LEU A 70 16.14 13.57 -24.81
CA LEU A 70 16.30 14.30 -26.06
C LEU A 70 16.43 13.26 -27.17
N LEU A 71 15.29 12.86 -27.74
CA LEU A 71 15.24 11.98 -28.91
C LEU A 71 16.03 12.59 -30.08
N ASP A 72 16.34 11.81 -31.10
CA ASP A 72 16.90 12.31 -32.36
C ASP A 72 18.14 13.21 -32.16
N THR A 73 19.02 12.81 -31.24
CA THR A 73 20.16 13.59 -30.73
C THR A 73 21.41 12.74 -30.65
N ILE A 74 22.54 13.30 -31.08
CA ILE A 74 23.87 12.71 -30.89
C ILE A 74 24.62 13.55 -29.86
N MET A 75 25.13 12.90 -28.82
CA MET A 75 26.03 13.47 -27.83
C MET A 75 27.40 12.80 -27.96
N LEU A 76 28.46 13.61 -28.02
CA LEU A 76 29.84 13.18 -28.07
C LEU A 76 30.64 13.87 -26.96
N VAL A 77 31.14 13.09 -26.01
CA VAL A 77 32.02 13.54 -24.93
C VAL A 77 33.46 13.19 -25.32
N ALA A 78 34.23 14.19 -25.74
CA ALA A 78 35.61 14.06 -26.20
C ALA A 78 36.58 14.78 -25.24
N GLU A 79 37.88 14.55 -25.35
CA GLU A 79 38.90 15.10 -24.45
C GLU A 79 38.84 16.63 -24.36
N ASP A 80 38.65 17.32 -25.50
CA ASP A 80 38.70 18.78 -25.59
C ASP A 80 37.32 19.44 -25.82
N SER A 81 36.25 18.66 -25.99
CA SER A 81 34.92 19.25 -26.16
C SER A 81 33.77 18.27 -25.91
N ILE A 82 32.63 18.82 -25.50
CA ILE A 82 31.36 18.10 -25.42
C ILE A 82 30.50 18.61 -26.58
N ASN A 83 30.00 17.72 -27.44
CA ASN A 83 29.36 18.10 -28.68
C ASN A 83 27.95 17.52 -28.73
N PHE A 84 26.99 18.34 -29.15
CA PHE A 84 25.60 17.93 -29.35
C PHE A 84 25.14 18.23 -30.76
N LEU A 85 24.55 17.26 -31.44
CA LEU A 85 23.83 17.45 -32.70
C LEU A 85 22.36 17.11 -32.49
N ALA A 86 21.49 18.10 -32.62
CA ALA A 86 20.05 17.96 -32.38
C ALA A 86 19.23 18.96 -33.20
N SER A 87 17.90 18.86 -33.14
CA SER A 87 17.01 19.85 -33.76
C SER A 87 17.16 21.24 -33.14
N LYS A 88 16.78 22.29 -33.87
CA LYS A 88 16.88 23.69 -33.42
C LYS A 88 16.28 23.92 -32.03
N ASN A 89 15.11 23.34 -31.74
CA ASN A 89 14.45 23.49 -30.44
C ASN A 89 15.24 22.84 -29.30
N LYS A 90 15.84 21.67 -29.54
CA LYS A 90 16.68 20.96 -28.55
C LYS A 90 18.00 21.69 -28.30
N ILE A 91 18.59 22.26 -29.36
CA ILE A 91 19.77 23.11 -29.23
C ILE A 91 19.46 24.38 -28.42
N GLU A 92 18.32 25.03 -28.64
CA GLU A 92 17.93 26.20 -27.84
C GLU A 92 17.75 25.85 -26.35
N PHE A 93 17.26 24.64 -26.03
CA PHE A 93 17.20 24.13 -24.66
C PHE A 93 18.61 23.94 -24.04
N LEU A 94 19.58 23.42 -24.82
CA LEU A 94 20.96 23.18 -24.37
C LEU A 94 21.83 24.46 -24.34
N LYS A 95 21.39 25.56 -24.96
CA LYS A 95 22.17 26.80 -25.12
C LYS A 95 22.73 27.38 -23.82
N LYS A 96 22.08 27.11 -22.68
CA LYS A 96 22.53 27.57 -21.35
C LYS A 96 23.89 26.99 -20.92
N VAL A 97 24.31 25.87 -21.50
CA VAL A 97 25.60 25.22 -21.18
C VAL A 97 26.67 25.48 -22.25
N GLU A 98 26.34 26.18 -23.34
CA GLU A 98 27.25 26.41 -24.46
C GLU A 98 28.45 27.29 -24.07
N ASN A 99 29.62 27.00 -24.65
CA ASN A 99 30.84 27.84 -24.64
C ASN A 99 31.27 28.33 -23.24
N GLN A 100 31.02 27.53 -22.20
CA GLN A 100 31.57 27.82 -20.87
C GLN A 100 33.05 27.45 -20.82
N ASN A 101 33.85 28.25 -20.12
CA ASN A 101 35.29 28.03 -20.01
C ASN A 101 35.60 26.86 -19.06
N PHE A 102 36.73 26.19 -19.32
CA PHE A 102 37.20 25.10 -18.46
C PHE A 102 37.46 25.57 -17.02
N GLU A 103 37.98 26.79 -16.84
CA GLU A 103 38.26 27.38 -15.52
C GLU A 103 37.01 27.48 -14.64
N ASP A 104 35.84 27.76 -15.25
CA ASP A 104 34.58 27.93 -14.55
C ASP A 104 33.89 26.60 -14.20
N THR A 105 34.04 25.60 -15.07
CA THR A 105 33.22 24.36 -15.03
C THR A 105 34.01 23.11 -14.66
N GLY A 106 35.33 23.12 -14.86
CA GLY A 106 36.22 21.98 -14.71
C GLY A 106 36.02 20.88 -15.75
N VAL A 107 35.36 21.19 -16.88
CA VAL A 107 35.15 20.28 -18.02
C VAL A 107 35.33 21.03 -19.36
N PRO A 108 35.56 20.32 -20.47
CA PRO A 108 35.74 20.95 -21.78
C PRO A 108 34.50 21.71 -22.28
N SER A 109 34.73 22.65 -23.21
CA SER A 109 33.66 23.50 -23.76
C SER A 109 32.56 22.69 -24.45
N VAL A 110 31.31 23.11 -24.25
CA VAL A 110 30.13 22.55 -24.93
C VAL A 110 29.91 23.25 -26.27
N LYS A 111 29.84 22.45 -27.34
CA LYS A 111 29.59 22.87 -28.73
C LYS A 111 28.25 22.32 -29.21
N LEU A 112 27.43 23.19 -29.79
CA LEU A 112 26.08 22.86 -30.21
C LEU A 112 25.95 22.95 -31.73
N PHE A 113 25.42 21.88 -32.35
CA PHE A 113 25.20 21.76 -33.78
C PHE A 113 23.70 21.57 -34.04
N VAL A 114 23.14 22.46 -34.84
CA VAL A 114 21.75 22.33 -35.30
C VAL A 114 21.73 21.40 -36.51
N ARG A 115 20.82 20.43 -36.49
CA ARG A 115 20.60 19.52 -37.61
C ARG A 115 20.27 20.25 -38.90
N ASP A 116 20.91 19.84 -39.99
CA ASP A 116 20.68 20.33 -41.34
C ASP A 116 20.01 19.22 -42.17
N ARG A 117 18.71 19.40 -42.42
CA ARG A 117 17.94 18.42 -43.18
C ARG A 117 18.20 18.52 -44.69
N THR A 118 18.85 19.58 -45.17
CA THR A 118 19.06 19.80 -46.61
C THR A 118 20.20 18.95 -47.15
N ASP A 119 21.21 18.67 -46.33
CA ASP A 119 22.34 17.80 -46.66
C ASP A 119 22.30 16.46 -45.92
N GLU A 120 21.18 16.15 -45.25
CA GLU A 120 21.01 14.97 -44.40
C GLU A 120 22.09 14.88 -43.31
N ASP A 121 22.44 16.01 -42.71
CA ASP A 121 23.43 16.16 -41.65
C ASP A 121 24.88 15.77 -42.03
N LYS A 122 25.17 15.53 -43.32
CA LYS A 122 26.50 15.07 -43.80
C LYS A 122 27.65 15.96 -43.33
N ALA A 123 27.50 17.29 -43.44
CA ALA A 123 28.53 18.22 -42.99
C ALA A 123 28.72 18.17 -41.47
N ASN A 124 27.63 18.00 -40.69
CA ASN A 124 27.71 17.91 -39.24
C ASN A 124 28.30 16.57 -38.78
N PHE A 125 27.97 15.45 -39.43
CA PHE A 125 28.60 14.17 -39.19
C PHE A 125 30.12 14.23 -39.40
N GLY A 126 30.57 14.85 -40.50
CA GLY A 126 31.99 15.07 -40.75
C GLY A 126 32.69 15.87 -39.64
N LYS A 127 32.03 16.89 -39.08
CA LYS A 127 32.57 17.65 -37.93
C LYS A 127 32.70 16.78 -36.68
N LEU A 128 31.69 15.98 -36.35
CA LEU A 128 31.73 15.10 -35.17
C LEU A 128 32.79 14.00 -35.33
N ILE A 129 32.89 13.38 -36.50
CA ILE A 129 33.94 12.40 -36.83
C ILE A 129 35.34 13.02 -36.67
N LYS A 130 35.51 14.26 -37.13
CA LYS A 130 36.78 14.99 -36.94
C LYS A 130 37.11 15.15 -35.47
N VAL A 131 36.12 15.51 -34.63
CA VAL A 131 36.32 15.61 -33.17
C VAL A 131 36.71 14.25 -32.59
N MET A 132 36.04 13.16 -32.99
CA MET A 132 36.39 11.81 -32.52
C MET A 132 37.84 11.46 -32.84
N LYS A 133 38.31 11.70 -34.07
CA LYS A 133 39.69 11.44 -34.50
C LYS A 133 40.73 12.29 -33.77
N GLN A 134 40.32 13.45 -33.23
CA GLN A 134 41.20 14.36 -32.50
C GLN A 134 41.24 14.10 -31.00
N SER A 135 40.28 13.33 -30.47
CA SER A 135 40.18 13.01 -29.05
C SER A 135 41.16 11.89 -28.69
N LYS A 136 42.06 12.10 -27.73
CA LYS A 136 43.09 11.11 -27.35
C LYS A 136 43.79 10.48 -28.56
N LYS A 137 43.69 9.15 -28.76
CA LYS A 137 44.28 8.45 -29.91
C LYS A 137 43.37 8.43 -31.14
N GLY A 138 42.11 8.83 -30.98
CA GLY A 138 41.13 8.94 -32.05
C GLY A 138 40.76 7.63 -32.74
N LYS A 139 40.89 6.49 -32.05
CA LYS A 139 40.71 5.14 -32.61
C LYS A 139 39.52 4.39 -32.01
N THR A 140 39.28 4.52 -30.71
CA THR A 140 38.32 3.68 -29.99
C THR A 140 37.17 4.49 -29.42
N LEU A 141 35.94 4.17 -29.83
CA LEU A 141 34.72 4.80 -29.34
C LEU A 141 34.13 4.02 -28.17
N GLY A 142 33.90 4.70 -27.05
CA GLY A 142 33.06 4.21 -25.98
C GLY A 142 31.60 4.30 -26.39
N VAL A 143 30.88 3.19 -26.37
CA VAL A 143 29.48 3.10 -26.80
C VAL A 143 28.64 2.28 -25.81
N PHE A 144 27.32 2.37 -25.92
CA PHE A 144 26.40 1.44 -25.26
C PHE A 144 26.04 0.33 -26.25
N SER A 145 26.77 -0.78 -26.24
CA SER A 145 26.78 -1.74 -27.36
C SER A 145 25.45 -2.47 -27.60
N LYS A 146 24.55 -2.48 -26.62
CA LYS A 146 23.21 -3.10 -26.73
C LYS A 146 22.15 -2.17 -27.32
N GLU A 147 22.53 -0.96 -27.74
CA GLU A 147 21.59 0.05 -28.24
C GLU A 147 21.70 0.23 -29.74
N ASN A 148 20.56 0.12 -30.42
CA ASN A 148 20.47 0.32 -31.86
C ASN A 148 19.13 0.96 -32.22
N TYR A 149 19.07 2.29 -32.18
CA TYR A 149 17.85 3.02 -32.52
C TYR A 149 17.58 2.99 -34.03
N PRO A 150 16.38 2.63 -34.49
CA PRO A 150 16.01 2.73 -35.91
C PRO A 150 15.84 4.20 -36.35
N GLY A 151 15.61 4.37 -37.65
CA GLY A 151 15.19 5.64 -38.24
C GLY A 151 16.27 6.33 -39.07
N ALA A 152 15.83 7.10 -40.07
CA ALA A 152 16.68 7.67 -41.11
C ALA A 152 17.86 8.49 -40.58
N PHE A 153 17.69 9.24 -39.50
CA PHE A 153 18.77 10.00 -38.88
C PHE A 153 19.86 9.09 -38.28
N MET A 154 19.46 8.05 -37.57
CA MET A 154 20.37 7.07 -36.96
C MET A 154 21.03 6.19 -38.03
N ASP A 155 20.29 5.81 -39.09
CA ASP A 155 20.81 5.06 -40.23
C ASP A 155 21.89 5.84 -40.98
N ALA A 156 21.64 7.13 -41.27
CA ALA A 156 22.60 8.00 -41.91
C ALA A 156 23.86 8.18 -41.04
N TRP A 157 23.69 8.34 -39.73
CA TRP A 157 24.81 8.44 -38.80
C TRP A 157 25.65 7.14 -38.74
N ARG A 158 25.02 5.98 -38.64
CA ARG A 158 25.70 4.67 -38.70
C ARG A 158 26.46 4.48 -40.01
N ALA A 159 25.86 4.87 -41.13
CA ALA A 159 26.49 4.79 -42.44
C ALA A 159 27.74 5.69 -42.52
N ALA A 160 27.68 6.91 -41.97
CA ALA A 160 28.82 7.80 -41.88
C ALA A 160 29.96 7.21 -41.03
N LEU A 161 29.66 6.65 -39.85
CA LEU A 161 30.66 6.04 -38.97
C LEU A 161 31.29 4.77 -39.56
N LYS A 162 30.52 3.96 -40.29
CA LYS A 162 31.02 2.71 -40.90
C LYS A 162 32.22 2.94 -41.82
N ASN A 163 32.29 4.11 -42.47
CA ASN A 163 33.38 4.45 -43.39
C ASN A 163 34.70 4.79 -42.67
N GLU A 164 34.69 4.99 -41.35
CA GLU A 164 35.82 5.53 -40.59
C GLU A 164 36.64 4.46 -39.85
N SER A 165 36.17 3.21 -39.80
CA SER A 165 36.88 2.05 -39.20
C SER A 165 37.30 2.23 -37.74
N PHE A 166 36.48 2.89 -36.91
CA PHE A 166 36.73 2.97 -35.47
C PHE A 166 36.57 1.61 -34.77
N ASP A 167 37.40 1.36 -33.76
CA ASP A 167 37.18 0.30 -32.79
C ASP A 167 36.08 0.74 -31.80
N THR A 168 35.36 -0.19 -31.18
CA THR A 168 34.38 0.13 -30.14
C THR A 168 34.65 -0.62 -28.85
N VAL A 169 34.30 0.00 -27.72
CA VAL A 169 34.31 -0.62 -26.39
C VAL A 169 32.97 -0.34 -25.71
N ASP A 170 32.34 -1.38 -25.14
CA ASP A 170 31.12 -1.20 -24.36
C ASP A 170 31.48 -0.54 -23.03
N VAL A 171 30.86 0.60 -22.74
CA VAL A 171 31.11 1.36 -21.50
C VAL A 171 29.90 1.42 -20.58
N SER A 172 28.89 0.60 -20.88
CA SER A 172 27.61 0.55 -20.17
C SER A 172 27.78 0.35 -18.65
N ALA A 173 28.66 -0.56 -18.23
CA ALA A 173 28.89 -0.89 -16.82
C ALA A 173 29.66 0.22 -16.07
N ALA A 174 30.68 0.80 -16.69
CA ALA A 174 31.39 1.95 -16.11
C ALA A 174 30.46 3.16 -15.94
N ALA A 175 29.66 3.50 -16.96
CA ALA A 175 28.68 4.58 -16.90
C ALA A 175 27.62 4.33 -15.80
N ALA A 176 27.09 3.12 -15.70
CA ALA A 176 26.19 2.72 -14.63
C ALA A 176 26.76 3.01 -13.24
N TYR A 177 28.01 2.59 -13.00
CA TYR A 177 28.64 2.76 -11.69
C TYR A 177 28.88 4.23 -11.33
N VAL A 178 29.17 5.10 -12.31
CA VAL A 178 29.28 6.57 -12.11
C VAL A 178 27.93 7.18 -11.72
N MET A 179 26.85 6.76 -12.38
CA MET A 179 25.49 7.28 -12.20
C MET A 179 24.74 6.66 -11.00
N CYS A 180 25.24 5.54 -10.47
CA CYS A 180 24.53 4.77 -9.46
C CYS A 180 24.34 5.52 -8.12
N PRO A 181 25.34 6.23 -7.56
CA PRO A 181 25.14 7.04 -6.35
C PRO A 181 24.26 8.26 -6.66
N LYS A 182 23.10 8.31 -5.98
CA LYS A 182 22.06 9.33 -6.14
C LYS A 182 22.35 10.57 -5.29
N GLU A 183 22.09 11.74 -5.86
CA GLU A 183 22.07 13.02 -5.17
C GLU A 183 20.78 13.19 -4.35
N ASP A 184 20.77 14.10 -3.37
CA ASP A 184 19.62 14.31 -2.48
C ASP A 184 18.31 14.61 -3.23
N SER A 185 18.38 15.38 -4.33
CA SER A 185 17.23 15.67 -5.18
C SER A 185 16.67 14.44 -5.89
N GLU A 186 17.54 13.52 -6.31
CA GLU A 186 17.17 12.23 -6.91
C GLU A 186 16.54 11.34 -5.84
N ILE A 187 17.13 11.28 -4.63
CA ILE A 187 16.60 10.50 -3.51
C ILE A 187 15.20 10.97 -3.10
N ILE A 188 14.96 12.28 -3.03
CA ILE A 188 13.62 12.84 -2.76
C ILE A 188 12.61 12.39 -3.82
N THR A 189 13.04 12.35 -5.08
CA THR A 189 12.19 11.91 -6.20
C THR A 189 11.88 10.41 -6.10
N ILE A 190 12.89 9.59 -5.81
CA ILE A 190 12.73 8.13 -5.59
C ILE A 190 11.82 7.86 -4.38
N LYS A 191 11.96 8.59 -3.27
CA LYS A 191 11.08 8.44 -2.10
C LYS A 191 9.61 8.70 -2.43
N LYS A 192 9.32 9.66 -3.31
CA LYS A 192 7.95 9.91 -3.80
C LYS A 192 7.44 8.76 -4.65
N ALA A 193 8.27 8.22 -5.55
CA ALA A 193 7.93 7.02 -6.31
C ALA A 193 7.61 5.84 -5.37
N CYS A 194 8.46 5.60 -4.38
CA CYS A 194 8.28 4.56 -3.36
C CYS A 194 6.97 4.72 -2.59
N LEU A 195 6.62 5.94 -2.17
CA LEU A 195 5.37 6.22 -1.48
C LEU A 195 4.15 5.86 -2.34
N ILE A 196 4.18 6.20 -3.63
CA ILE A 196 3.10 5.84 -4.57
C ILE A 196 2.98 4.32 -4.68
N SER A 197 4.10 3.59 -4.85
CA SER A 197 4.07 2.12 -4.89
C SER A 197 3.52 1.50 -3.60
N VAL A 198 3.93 2.00 -2.43
CA VAL A 198 3.42 1.52 -1.14
C VAL A 198 1.92 1.80 -1.01
N ASP A 199 1.46 2.99 -1.37
CA ASP A 199 0.05 3.38 -1.28
C ASP A 199 -0.81 2.56 -2.22
N VAL A 200 -0.41 2.40 -3.49
CA VAL A 200 -1.15 1.58 -4.45
C VAL A 200 -1.18 0.11 -4.02
N PHE A 201 -0.06 -0.44 -3.54
CA PHE A 201 -0.08 -1.79 -3.00
C PHE A 201 -1.03 -1.93 -1.80
N THR A 202 -0.89 -1.03 -0.81
CA THR A 202 -1.53 -1.20 0.51
C THR A 202 -3.00 -0.81 0.51
N LYS A 203 -3.36 0.26 -0.20
CA LYS A 203 -4.70 0.88 -0.16
C LYS A 203 -5.56 0.56 -1.39
N TYR A 204 -4.97 -0.05 -2.42
CA TYR A 204 -5.69 -0.38 -3.64
C TYR A 204 -5.60 -1.87 -3.96
N LEU A 205 -4.42 -2.37 -4.35
CA LEU A 205 -4.26 -3.77 -4.77
C LEU A 205 -4.64 -4.75 -3.66
N LYS A 206 -4.13 -4.54 -2.44
CA LYS A 206 -4.46 -5.41 -1.31
C LYS A 206 -5.96 -5.42 -1.03
N ASP A 207 -6.60 -4.26 -0.99
CA ASP A 207 -8.04 -4.16 -0.73
C ASP A 207 -8.87 -4.82 -1.84
N GLN A 208 -8.46 -4.68 -3.11
CA GLN A 208 -9.08 -5.40 -4.24
C GLN A 208 -8.94 -6.92 -4.09
N ILE A 209 -7.75 -7.42 -3.73
CA ILE A 209 -7.54 -8.86 -3.50
C ILE A 209 -8.41 -9.35 -2.33
N MET A 210 -8.49 -8.60 -1.23
CA MET A 210 -9.35 -8.96 -0.10
C MET A 210 -10.83 -9.00 -0.51
N GLU A 211 -11.30 -8.04 -1.31
CA GLU A 211 -12.67 -8.05 -1.83
C GLU A 211 -12.94 -9.26 -2.75
N ILE A 212 -11.95 -9.63 -3.57
CA ILE A 212 -12.02 -10.79 -4.46
C ILE A 212 -12.13 -12.08 -3.64
N ILE A 213 -11.33 -12.23 -2.59
CA ILE A 213 -11.37 -13.36 -1.66
C ILE A 213 -12.70 -13.40 -0.91
N ASP A 214 -13.09 -12.30 -0.27
CA ASP A 214 -14.32 -12.18 0.54
C ASP A 214 -15.62 -12.45 -0.24
N SER A 215 -15.57 -12.26 -1.56
CA SER A 215 -16.71 -12.41 -2.47
C SER A 215 -16.60 -13.64 -3.37
N ASP A 216 -15.56 -14.46 -3.21
CA ASP A 216 -15.22 -15.60 -4.08
C ASP A 216 -15.32 -15.26 -5.58
N LYS A 217 -14.77 -14.11 -5.96
CA LYS A 217 -14.83 -13.61 -7.34
C LYS A 217 -13.77 -14.27 -8.20
N LYS A 218 -14.16 -14.72 -9.39
CA LYS A 218 -13.21 -15.18 -10.42
C LYS A 218 -12.68 -14.00 -11.22
N VAL A 219 -11.48 -13.53 -10.87
CA VAL A 219 -10.78 -12.42 -11.57
C VAL A 219 -9.50 -12.93 -12.21
N ILE A 220 -9.27 -12.58 -13.48
CA ILE A 220 -8.06 -12.95 -14.23
C ILE A 220 -6.87 -12.09 -13.78
N HIS A 221 -5.68 -12.68 -13.64
CA HIS A 221 -4.47 -11.97 -13.19
C HIS A 221 -4.18 -10.72 -14.02
N SER A 222 -4.19 -10.81 -15.36
CA SER A 222 -3.93 -9.67 -16.24
C SER A 222 -4.94 -8.53 -16.07
N LYS A 223 -6.22 -8.84 -15.86
CA LYS A 223 -7.25 -7.82 -15.66
C LYS A 223 -7.08 -7.06 -14.36
N LEU A 224 -6.72 -7.78 -13.28
CA LEU A 224 -6.40 -7.14 -12.00
C LEU A 224 -5.14 -6.27 -12.13
N ALA A 225 -4.11 -6.78 -12.79
CA ALA A 225 -2.87 -6.02 -13.05
C ALA A 225 -3.12 -4.73 -13.84
N GLU A 226 -3.89 -4.80 -14.94
CA GLU A 226 -4.26 -3.62 -15.74
C GLU A 226 -4.99 -2.55 -14.89
N SER A 227 -5.86 -2.98 -13.96
CA SER A 227 -6.54 -2.08 -13.03
C SER A 227 -5.57 -1.39 -12.07
N VAL A 228 -4.54 -2.11 -11.60
CA VAL A 228 -3.48 -1.55 -10.75
C VAL A 228 -2.59 -0.59 -11.53
N ASP A 229 -2.21 -0.94 -12.76
CA ASP A 229 -1.42 -0.06 -13.63
C ASP A 229 -2.15 1.26 -13.86
N GLY A 230 -3.47 1.21 -14.12
CA GLY A 230 -4.32 2.39 -14.23
C GLY A 230 -4.40 3.24 -12.95
N ALA A 231 -4.26 2.62 -11.76
CA ALA A 231 -4.23 3.34 -10.49
C ALA A 231 -2.89 4.02 -10.19
N ILE A 232 -1.79 3.59 -10.83
CA ILE A 232 -0.47 4.20 -10.70
C ILE A 232 -0.32 5.43 -11.60
N ILE A 233 -0.81 5.34 -12.85
CA ILE A 233 -0.58 6.35 -13.89
C ILE A 233 -1.23 7.69 -13.53
N ASN A 234 -0.43 8.76 -13.58
CA ASN A 234 -0.91 10.13 -13.42
C ASN A 234 -0.06 11.10 -14.25
N ASP A 235 -0.55 11.47 -15.43
CA ASP A 235 0.16 12.33 -16.38
C ASP A 235 0.44 13.74 -15.83
N ILE A 236 -0.51 14.29 -15.07
CA ILE A 236 -0.38 15.65 -14.48
C ILE A 236 0.78 15.68 -13.48
N MET A 237 0.92 14.61 -12.69
CA MET A 237 2.00 14.47 -11.72
C MET A 237 3.29 13.87 -12.32
N ARG A 238 3.28 13.44 -13.59
CA ARG A 238 4.38 12.71 -14.26
C ARG A 238 4.73 11.41 -13.52
N VAL A 239 3.70 10.62 -13.23
CA VAL A 239 3.80 9.27 -12.65
C VAL A 239 3.45 8.25 -13.74
N GLU A 240 4.36 7.30 -13.95
CA GLU A 240 4.24 6.18 -14.88
C GLU A 240 4.42 4.85 -14.12
N ILE A 241 4.14 3.72 -14.78
CA ILE A 241 4.51 2.39 -14.28
C ILE A 241 5.97 2.08 -14.64
N CYS A 242 6.68 1.35 -13.79
CA CYS A 242 8.03 0.88 -14.11
C CYS A 242 8.02 -0.28 -15.11
N TYR A 243 7.03 -1.15 -14.99
CA TYR A 243 6.74 -2.33 -15.78
C TYR A 243 5.27 -2.71 -15.49
N PRO A 244 4.60 -3.49 -16.36
CA PRO A 244 3.24 -3.95 -16.11
C PRO A 244 3.14 -4.72 -14.79
N THR A 245 2.14 -4.41 -13.96
CA THR A 245 1.97 -5.08 -12.66
C THR A 245 1.96 -6.60 -12.81
N ILE A 246 2.72 -7.30 -11.96
CA ILE A 246 2.85 -8.75 -12.00
C ILE A 246 2.06 -9.35 -10.84
N ILE A 247 1.07 -10.17 -11.15
CA ILE A 247 0.25 -10.91 -10.19
C ILE A 247 0.30 -12.39 -10.59
N GLN A 248 0.68 -13.25 -9.65
CA GLN A 248 0.84 -14.68 -9.86
C GLN A 248 0.21 -15.45 -8.71
N SER A 249 -0.56 -16.48 -9.03
CA SER A 249 -1.06 -17.46 -8.07
C SER A 249 -1.42 -18.78 -8.78
N GLY A 250 -1.72 -19.83 -8.01
CA GLY A 250 -2.23 -21.10 -8.55
C GLY A 250 -1.17 -21.98 -9.23
N GLY A 251 0.02 -22.08 -8.63
CA GLY A 251 1.03 -23.06 -9.04
C GLY A 251 1.94 -22.63 -10.19
N ASN A 252 1.63 -21.52 -10.86
CA ASN A 252 2.45 -20.99 -11.96
C ASN A 252 3.14 -19.68 -11.54
N TYR A 253 4.42 -19.78 -11.19
CA TYR A 253 5.20 -18.65 -10.70
C TYR A 253 6.48 -18.47 -11.53
N SER A 254 6.87 -17.21 -11.72
CA SER A 254 8.13 -16.80 -12.31
C SER A 254 8.56 -15.51 -11.64
N LEU A 255 9.50 -15.62 -10.70
CA LEU A 255 10.02 -14.51 -9.88
C LEU A 255 11.05 -13.70 -10.66
N LYS A 256 10.60 -13.16 -11.80
CA LYS A 256 11.37 -12.28 -12.68
C LYS A 256 10.50 -11.08 -13.04
N PHE A 257 11.10 -9.90 -13.07
CA PHE A 257 10.41 -8.68 -13.50
C PHE A 257 10.14 -8.60 -15.01
N SER A 258 10.51 -9.63 -15.78
CA SER A 258 10.10 -9.82 -17.17
C SER A 258 8.89 -10.76 -17.30
N ALA A 259 8.35 -11.27 -16.20
CA ALA A 259 7.12 -12.05 -16.22
C ALA A 259 5.93 -11.14 -16.50
N VAL A 260 4.88 -11.71 -17.07
CA VAL A 260 3.63 -11.02 -17.38
C VAL A 260 2.51 -11.72 -16.63
N SER A 261 1.58 -10.94 -16.07
CA SER A 261 0.36 -11.48 -15.46
C SER A 261 -0.44 -12.28 -16.49
N ASP A 262 -0.78 -13.52 -16.16
CA ASP A 262 -1.39 -14.46 -17.10
C ASP A 262 -2.79 -14.00 -17.54
N LYS A 263 -3.09 -14.14 -18.85
CA LYS A 263 -4.35 -13.66 -19.46
C LYS A 263 -5.50 -14.64 -19.34
N ASN A 264 -5.22 -15.89 -18.95
CA ASN A 264 -6.17 -17.00 -18.93
C ASN A 264 -6.35 -17.60 -17.52
N THR A 265 -5.48 -17.24 -16.58
CA THR A 265 -5.48 -17.77 -15.21
C THR A 265 -6.25 -16.83 -14.28
N THR A 266 -7.23 -17.39 -13.56
CA THR A 266 -7.94 -16.69 -12.50
C THR A 266 -7.13 -16.70 -11.20
N LEU A 267 -7.29 -15.67 -10.39
CA LEU A 267 -6.68 -15.58 -9.07
C LEU A 267 -7.10 -16.77 -8.20
N HIS A 268 -6.16 -17.68 -7.96
CA HIS A 268 -6.28 -18.76 -6.99
C HIS A 268 -5.98 -18.26 -5.57
N PHE A 269 -6.71 -18.79 -4.58
CA PHE A 269 -6.63 -18.43 -3.17
C PHE A 269 -5.70 -19.40 -2.43
N GLY A 270 -4.42 -19.08 -2.44
CA GLY A 270 -3.41 -19.78 -1.67
C GLY A 270 -2.24 -18.84 -1.47
N VAL A 271 -1.24 -18.93 -2.33
CA VAL A 271 -0.10 -18.01 -2.34
C VAL A 271 -0.21 -17.05 -3.52
N ILE A 272 -0.33 -15.75 -3.24
CA ILE A 272 -0.47 -14.70 -4.25
C ILE A 272 0.75 -13.79 -4.20
N VAL A 273 1.55 -13.80 -5.27
CA VAL A 273 2.73 -12.94 -5.43
C VAL A 273 2.35 -11.70 -6.24
N CYS A 274 2.65 -10.52 -5.71
CA CYS A 274 2.40 -9.23 -6.35
C CYS A 274 3.69 -8.42 -6.46
N SER A 275 3.98 -7.90 -7.66
CA SER A 275 5.08 -6.97 -7.91
C SER A 275 4.58 -5.76 -8.70
N LEU A 276 4.85 -4.56 -8.20
CA LEU A 276 4.55 -3.31 -8.89
C LEU A 276 5.60 -2.25 -8.58
N GLY A 277 5.71 -1.25 -9.46
CA GLY A 277 6.66 -0.15 -9.30
C GLY A 277 6.15 1.12 -9.96
N ALA A 278 6.17 2.23 -9.23
CA ALA A 278 5.84 3.54 -9.76
C ALA A 278 7.13 4.24 -10.20
N ARG A 279 7.05 4.97 -11.31
CA ARG A 279 8.13 5.79 -11.88
C ARG A 279 7.71 7.25 -11.79
N TYR A 280 8.33 8.00 -10.89
CA TYR A 280 8.02 9.42 -10.69
C TYR A 280 9.13 10.28 -11.27
N LYS A 281 8.78 11.17 -12.23
CA LYS A 281 9.75 12.02 -12.94
C LYS A 281 10.97 11.22 -13.44
N CYS A 282 10.70 10.09 -14.08
CA CYS A 282 11.67 9.15 -14.64
C CYS A 282 12.47 8.31 -13.63
N TYR A 283 12.33 8.50 -12.31
CA TYR A 283 12.99 7.65 -11.30
C TYR A 283 12.05 6.54 -10.82
N CYS A 284 12.55 5.32 -10.89
CA CYS A 284 11.83 4.10 -10.58
C CYS A 284 11.81 3.82 -9.08
N SER A 285 10.79 3.06 -8.68
CA SER A 285 10.69 2.37 -7.39
C SER A 285 10.09 0.99 -7.61
N ASN A 286 10.17 0.14 -6.60
CA ASN A 286 9.65 -1.21 -6.65
C ASN A 286 9.20 -1.70 -5.28
N ILE A 287 8.09 -2.43 -5.25
CA ILE A 287 7.64 -3.20 -4.09
C ILE A 287 7.17 -4.58 -4.55
N VAL A 288 7.59 -5.61 -3.82
CA VAL A 288 7.15 -6.99 -4.03
C VAL A 288 6.63 -7.55 -2.72
N ARG A 289 5.44 -8.15 -2.75
CA ARG A 289 4.83 -8.78 -1.58
C ARG A 289 4.15 -10.08 -1.97
N THR A 290 4.14 -11.00 -1.01
CA THR A 290 3.31 -12.20 -1.06
C THR A 290 2.15 -12.03 -0.08
N LEU A 291 0.93 -12.30 -0.53
CA LEU A 291 -0.27 -12.45 0.30
C LEU A 291 -0.59 -13.94 0.43
N LEU A 292 -1.04 -14.35 1.60
CA LEU A 292 -1.31 -15.75 1.93
C LEU A 292 -2.79 -15.92 2.27
N VAL A 293 -3.43 -16.93 1.71
CA VAL A 293 -4.79 -17.34 2.04
C VAL A 293 -4.72 -18.76 2.57
N ASN A 294 -5.22 -18.98 3.78
CA ASN A 294 -5.15 -20.26 4.50
C ASN A 294 -3.75 -20.93 4.44
N PRO A 295 -2.65 -20.20 4.73
CA PRO A 295 -1.33 -20.81 4.64
C PRO A 295 -1.17 -21.93 5.66
N THR A 296 -0.52 -23.02 5.24
CA THR A 296 -0.05 -24.04 6.19
C THR A 296 1.10 -23.48 7.03
N LYS A 297 1.36 -24.10 8.19
CA LYS A 297 2.50 -23.71 9.05
C LYS A 297 3.83 -23.71 8.28
N ALA A 298 4.03 -24.68 7.38
CA ALA A 298 5.23 -24.75 6.56
C ALA A 298 5.39 -23.53 5.63
N ILE A 299 4.28 -23.06 5.02
CA ILE A 299 4.29 -21.85 4.19
C ILE A 299 4.63 -20.62 5.04
N GLU A 300 4.02 -20.48 6.22
CA GLU A 300 4.30 -19.37 7.14
C GLU A 300 5.77 -19.36 7.60
N GLU A 301 6.32 -20.51 7.96
CA GLU A 301 7.71 -20.66 8.37
C GLU A 301 8.69 -20.33 7.23
N ASN A 302 8.38 -20.75 6.01
CA ASN A 302 9.20 -20.41 4.83
C ASN A 302 9.13 -18.92 4.50
N TYR A 303 7.97 -18.29 4.67
CA TYR A 303 7.83 -16.84 4.49
C TYR A 303 8.59 -16.05 5.56
N ASN A 304 8.49 -16.45 6.83
CA ASN A 304 9.26 -15.84 7.92
C ASN A 304 10.77 -16.00 7.73
N PHE A 305 11.22 -17.16 7.24
CA PHE A 305 12.62 -17.37 6.86
C PHE A 305 13.06 -16.40 5.75
N LEU A 306 12.20 -16.19 4.75
CA LEU A 306 12.48 -15.24 3.67
C LEU A 306 12.62 -13.80 4.18
N LEU A 307 11.78 -13.37 5.13
CA LEU A 307 11.92 -12.06 5.80
C LEU A 307 13.28 -11.92 6.52
N GLN A 308 13.72 -12.96 7.23
CA GLN A 308 15.01 -12.93 7.94
C GLN A 308 16.20 -12.87 6.97
N LEU A 309 16.12 -13.58 5.83
CA LEU A 309 17.14 -13.52 4.79
C LEU A 309 17.27 -12.10 4.22
N GLU A 310 16.14 -11.44 3.92
CA GLU A 310 16.14 -10.05 3.47
C GLU A 310 16.80 -9.12 4.49
N GLU A 311 16.44 -9.23 5.78
CA GLU A 311 17.06 -8.45 6.85
C GLU A 311 18.59 -8.65 6.93
N GLU A 312 19.07 -9.88 6.76
CA GLU A 312 20.50 -10.17 6.78
C GLU A 312 21.24 -9.53 5.60
N ILE A 313 20.63 -9.54 4.41
CA ILE A 313 21.14 -8.84 3.23
C ILE A 313 21.21 -7.33 3.47
N LEU A 314 20.16 -6.74 4.06
CA LEU A 314 20.12 -5.30 4.35
C LEU A 314 21.17 -4.86 5.38
N LYS A 315 21.43 -5.69 6.40
CA LYS A 315 22.52 -5.46 7.38
C LYS A 315 23.88 -5.41 6.70
N LYS A 316 24.12 -6.27 5.71
CA LYS A 316 25.40 -6.34 5.01
C LYS A 316 25.56 -5.26 3.92
N LEU A 317 24.46 -4.75 3.38
CA LEU A 317 24.45 -3.73 2.35
C LEU A 317 24.77 -2.34 2.93
N VAL A 318 26.06 -2.09 3.15
CA VAL A 318 26.60 -0.83 3.69
C VAL A 318 27.66 -0.27 2.74
N ALA A 319 27.77 1.06 2.66
CA ALA A 319 28.81 1.70 1.87
C ALA A 319 30.21 1.20 2.25
N GLY A 320 31.05 0.93 1.24
CA GLY A 320 32.37 0.33 1.41
C GLY A 320 32.40 -1.20 1.27
N THR A 321 31.24 -1.85 1.25
CA THR A 321 31.16 -3.31 1.10
C THR A 321 31.16 -3.70 -0.39
N LYS A 322 31.91 -4.74 -0.76
CA LYS A 322 31.80 -5.34 -2.09
C LYS A 322 30.42 -5.97 -2.26
N ILE A 323 29.77 -5.76 -3.40
CA ILE A 323 28.42 -6.26 -3.66
C ILE A 323 28.36 -7.80 -3.58
N SER A 324 29.36 -8.51 -4.10
CA SER A 324 29.52 -9.97 -3.98
C SER A 324 29.48 -10.45 -2.53
N THR A 325 30.11 -9.74 -1.60
CA THR A 325 30.10 -10.10 -0.18
C THR A 325 28.72 -9.93 0.46
N VAL A 326 27.87 -9.05 -0.06
CA VAL A 326 26.45 -8.95 0.36
C VAL A 326 25.68 -10.19 -0.07
N TYR A 327 25.89 -10.65 -1.31
CA TYR A 327 25.30 -11.89 -1.82
C TYR A 327 25.79 -13.12 -1.05
N GLU A 328 27.11 -13.25 -0.85
CA GLU A 328 27.71 -14.34 -0.08
C GLU A 328 27.16 -14.42 1.35
N ALA A 329 26.91 -13.29 2.01
CA ALA A 329 26.32 -13.26 3.34
C ALA A 329 24.89 -13.83 3.34
N GLY A 330 24.07 -13.48 2.35
CA GLY A 330 22.74 -14.04 2.19
C GLY A 330 22.77 -15.55 1.91
N ILE A 331 23.64 -16.01 1.00
CA ILE A 331 23.79 -17.45 0.71
C ILE A 331 24.24 -18.22 1.96
N LYS A 332 25.22 -17.70 2.69
CA LYS A 332 25.67 -18.30 3.95
C LYS A 332 24.55 -18.39 4.98
N PHE A 333 23.71 -17.36 5.09
CA PHE A 333 22.54 -17.40 5.97
C PHE A 333 21.58 -18.54 5.59
N VAL A 334 21.35 -18.78 4.29
CA VAL A 334 20.53 -19.91 3.82
C VAL A 334 21.19 -21.24 4.16
N GLU A 335 22.48 -21.40 3.88
CA GLU A 335 23.26 -22.60 4.22
C GLU A 335 23.20 -22.94 5.72
N ASP A 336 23.32 -21.92 6.57
CA ASP A 336 23.34 -22.08 8.03
C ASP A 336 21.96 -22.36 8.64
N LYS A 337 20.86 -21.92 8.00
CA LYS A 337 19.51 -21.96 8.56
C LYS A 337 18.56 -22.96 7.91
N LYS A 338 18.56 -23.06 6.58
CA LYS A 338 17.69 -23.92 5.76
C LYS A 338 18.40 -24.29 4.44
N PRO A 339 19.47 -25.12 4.48
CA PRO A 339 20.28 -25.44 3.29
C PRO A 339 19.48 -26.09 2.15
N GLU A 340 18.40 -26.80 2.47
CA GLU A 340 17.47 -27.38 1.49
C GLU A 340 16.80 -26.34 0.59
N MET A 341 16.71 -25.07 1.03
CA MET A 341 16.10 -23.98 0.28
C MET A 341 17.01 -23.41 -0.83
N LEU A 342 18.30 -23.77 -0.88
CA LEU A 342 19.24 -23.24 -1.88
C LEU A 342 18.80 -23.51 -3.33
N ASN A 343 18.23 -24.69 -3.59
CA ASN A 343 17.75 -25.05 -4.93
C ASN A 343 16.46 -24.33 -5.33
N HIS A 344 15.76 -23.74 -4.38
CA HIS A 344 14.53 -22.98 -4.57
C HIS A 344 14.79 -21.48 -4.64
N LEU A 345 15.97 -21.02 -4.20
CA LEU A 345 16.28 -19.61 -4.05
C LEU A 345 16.47 -18.88 -5.40
N THR A 346 16.04 -17.62 -5.46
CA THR A 346 16.33 -16.74 -6.59
C THR A 346 17.84 -16.60 -6.80
N LYS A 347 18.27 -16.54 -8.07
CA LYS A 347 19.70 -16.57 -8.45
C LYS A 347 20.52 -15.35 -8.00
N ASN A 348 19.85 -14.25 -7.68
CA ASN A 348 20.44 -13.02 -7.15
C ASN A 348 19.46 -12.42 -6.13
N PHE A 349 19.94 -11.46 -5.34
CA PHE A 349 19.13 -10.78 -4.33
C PHE A 349 18.65 -9.39 -4.75
N GLY A 350 18.62 -9.14 -6.05
CA GLY A 350 18.19 -7.88 -6.63
C GLY A 350 19.27 -7.13 -7.37
N PHE A 351 19.08 -5.82 -7.53
CA PHE A 351 19.88 -4.99 -8.44
C PHE A 351 19.81 -3.51 -8.11
N ALA A 352 20.85 -2.76 -8.51
CA ALA A 352 20.79 -1.31 -8.44
C ALA A 352 19.71 -0.74 -9.36
N MET A 353 19.12 0.38 -8.97
CA MET A 353 18.04 1.02 -9.72
C MET A 353 18.12 2.56 -9.62
N GLY A 354 17.29 3.23 -10.41
CA GLY A 354 17.20 4.69 -10.47
C GLY A 354 16.37 5.12 -11.66
N ILE A 355 16.98 5.83 -12.60
CA ILE A 355 16.32 6.16 -13.87
C ILE A 355 15.99 4.87 -14.64
N GLU A 356 16.94 3.95 -14.67
CA GLU A 356 16.73 2.59 -15.13
C GLU A 356 16.09 1.76 -14.01
N PHE A 357 15.07 0.97 -14.36
CA PHE A 357 14.46 0.05 -13.41
C PHE A 357 15.47 -0.98 -12.92
N LYS A 358 16.26 -1.58 -13.82
CA LYS A 358 17.22 -2.63 -13.51
C LYS A 358 18.61 -2.34 -14.09
N GLU A 359 19.58 -2.14 -13.20
CA GLU A 359 20.98 -2.06 -13.57
C GLU A 359 21.63 -3.45 -13.64
N SER A 360 21.77 -4.00 -14.85
CA SER A 360 22.28 -5.37 -15.04
C SER A 360 23.77 -5.53 -14.72
N SER A 361 24.53 -4.45 -14.65
CA SER A 361 25.94 -4.47 -14.25
C SER A 361 26.16 -4.42 -12.73
N LEU A 362 25.12 -4.14 -11.95
CA LEU A 362 25.16 -3.98 -10.49
C LEU A 362 24.07 -4.82 -9.82
N LEU A 363 24.08 -6.12 -10.13
CA LEU A 363 23.25 -7.12 -9.45
C LEU A 363 23.83 -7.45 -8.07
N LEU A 364 22.97 -7.78 -7.10
CA LEU A 364 23.39 -8.41 -5.86
C LEU A 364 23.65 -9.90 -6.13
N ASP A 365 24.81 -10.19 -6.73
CA ASP A 365 25.23 -11.52 -7.19
C ASP A 365 26.74 -11.77 -6.90
N PRO A 366 27.24 -13.01 -7.02
CA PRO A 366 28.61 -13.36 -6.63
C PRO A 366 29.70 -12.85 -7.58
N LYS A 367 29.34 -12.41 -8.80
CA LYS A 367 30.26 -11.92 -9.84
C LYS A 367 30.49 -10.42 -9.75
N ILE A 368 29.67 -9.69 -9.00
CA ILE A 368 29.81 -8.22 -8.90
C ILE A 368 30.80 -7.86 -7.79
N HIS A 369 32.00 -7.48 -8.19
CA HIS A 369 33.08 -7.07 -7.26
C HIS A 369 33.12 -5.56 -6.98
N ALA A 370 32.25 -4.79 -7.63
CA ALA A 370 32.09 -3.37 -7.38
C ALA A 370 31.71 -3.09 -5.92
N VAL A 371 32.20 -1.96 -5.40
CA VAL A 371 31.96 -1.53 -4.01
C VAL A 371 30.67 -0.70 -3.95
N ALA A 372 29.77 -1.05 -3.03
CA ALA A 372 28.58 -0.26 -2.74
C ALA A 372 28.97 1.12 -2.18
N LYS A 373 28.33 2.18 -2.68
CA LYS A 373 28.59 3.56 -2.25
C LYS A 373 27.35 4.15 -1.58
N LYS A 374 27.56 5.08 -0.66
CA LYS A 374 26.50 5.89 -0.07
C LYS A 374 25.61 6.49 -1.15
N GLY A 375 24.29 6.44 -0.94
CA GLY A 375 23.32 7.00 -1.87
C GLY A 375 23.03 6.12 -3.09
N MET A 376 23.66 4.97 -3.24
CA MET A 376 23.18 3.96 -4.19
C MET A 376 21.81 3.45 -3.76
N VAL A 377 20.94 3.16 -4.73
CA VAL A 377 19.60 2.64 -4.49
C VAL A 377 19.48 1.28 -5.16
N PHE A 378 18.96 0.30 -4.44
CA PHE A 378 18.77 -1.07 -4.90
C PHE A 378 17.31 -1.48 -4.76
N ASN A 379 16.81 -2.27 -5.71
CA ASN A 379 15.67 -3.15 -5.49
C ASN A 379 16.23 -4.43 -4.84
N VAL A 380 16.18 -4.53 -3.52
CA VAL A 380 16.55 -5.78 -2.82
C VAL A 380 15.34 -6.69 -2.85
N ASN A 381 15.51 -7.91 -3.35
CA ASN A 381 14.43 -8.87 -3.42
C ASN A 381 14.97 -10.29 -3.20
N VAL A 382 14.19 -11.11 -2.51
CA VAL A 382 14.54 -12.50 -2.20
C VAL A 382 13.30 -13.35 -2.45
N GLY A 383 13.48 -14.49 -3.10
CA GLY A 383 12.38 -15.39 -3.40
C GLY A 383 12.73 -16.86 -3.36
N LEU A 384 11.71 -17.68 -3.17
CA LEU A 384 11.74 -19.14 -3.23
C LEU A 384 10.73 -19.61 -4.27
N GLU A 385 11.16 -20.41 -5.23
CA GLU A 385 10.35 -20.96 -6.33
C GLU A 385 10.20 -22.48 -6.23
N ASN A 386 9.15 -23.02 -6.85
CA ASN A 386 8.92 -24.47 -6.98
C ASN A 386 8.84 -25.20 -5.64
N LEU A 387 8.28 -24.57 -4.60
CA LEU A 387 8.05 -25.20 -3.31
C LEU A 387 6.80 -26.08 -3.40
N ALA A 388 6.85 -27.26 -2.79
CA ALA A 388 5.70 -28.17 -2.75
C ALA A 388 4.83 -27.91 -1.51
N ASN A 389 3.52 -27.84 -1.70
CA ASN A 389 2.53 -27.89 -0.62
C ASN A 389 1.85 -29.26 -0.64
N LEU A 390 2.25 -30.14 0.28
CA LEU A 390 1.73 -31.51 0.35
C LEU A 390 0.30 -31.59 0.88
N ASP A 391 -0.15 -30.55 1.59
CA ASP A 391 -1.47 -30.48 2.20
C ASP A 391 -2.53 -29.91 1.24
N ALA A 392 -2.13 -29.43 0.05
CA ALA A 392 -3.05 -28.92 -0.95
C ALA A 392 -3.90 -30.03 -1.57
N THR A 393 -5.22 -29.83 -1.55
CA THR A 393 -6.21 -30.76 -2.11
C THR A 393 -6.42 -30.53 -3.61
N ASP A 394 -6.39 -29.27 -4.05
CA ASP A 394 -6.50 -28.86 -5.44
C ASP A 394 -5.14 -28.90 -6.16
N LYS A 395 -5.14 -28.85 -7.49
CA LYS A 395 -3.91 -28.99 -8.28
C LYS A 395 -3.08 -27.70 -8.23
N GLU A 396 -3.75 -26.56 -8.25
CA GLU A 396 -3.21 -25.21 -8.29
C GLU A 396 -2.45 -24.88 -6.99
N GLY A 397 -2.90 -25.41 -5.85
CA GLY A 397 -2.26 -25.24 -4.54
C GLY A 397 -1.00 -26.10 -4.31
N LYS A 398 -0.73 -27.14 -5.12
CA LYS A 398 0.38 -28.10 -4.86
C LYS A 398 1.78 -27.53 -5.01
N SER A 399 1.93 -26.45 -5.76
CA SER A 399 3.19 -25.74 -5.95
C SER A 399 3.00 -24.28 -5.57
N TYR A 400 3.96 -23.68 -4.90
CA TYR A 400 3.93 -22.27 -4.55
C TYR A 400 5.30 -21.60 -4.67
N ALA A 401 5.29 -20.27 -4.66
CA ALA A 401 6.48 -19.45 -4.59
C ALA A 401 6.28 -18.31 -3.60
N LEU A 402 7.34 -17.90 -2.92
CA LEU A 402 7.34 -16.77 -1.99
C LEU A 402 8.28 -15.72 -2.53
N PHE A 403 7.84 -14.46 -2.59
CA PHE A 403 8.67 -13.36 -3.07
C PHE A 403 8.41 -12.09 -2.28
N ILE A 404 9.49 -11.47 -1.83
CA ILE A 404 9.47 -10.17 -1.14
C ILE A 404 10.57 -9.30 -1.72
N GLY A 405 10.35 -8.00 -1.68
CA GLY A 405 11.31 -7.06 -2.19
C GLY A 405 10.93 -5.62 -1.95
N ASP A 406 11.95 -4.80 -1.77
CA ASP A 406 11.86 -3.42 -1.35
C ASP A 406 12.89 -2.56 -2.08
N THR A 407 12.52 -1.30 -2.29
CA THR A 407 13.49 -0.27 -2.72
C THR A 407 14.26 0.21 -1.51
N VAL A 408 15.59 0.13 -1.54
CA VAL A 408 16.45 0.47 -0.40
C VAL A 408 17.58 1.39 -0.80
N ILE A 409 18.05 2.21 0.15
CA ILE A 409 19.18 3.12 -0.03
C ILE A 409 20.37 2.69 0.82
N VAL A 410 21.56 2.68 0.21
CA VAL A 410 22.82 2.37 0.88
C VAL A 410 23.26 3.55 1.74
N ASN A 411 23.47 3.30 3.03
CA ASN A 411 23.93 4.30 3.99
C ASN A 411 25.44 4.23 4.21
N GLU A 412 25.96 5.28 4.83
CA GLU A 412 27.34 5.35 5.30
C GLU A 412 27.43 4.82 6.73
N GLY A 413 28.24 3.77 6.94
CA GLY A 413 28.48 3.19 8.27
C GLY A 413 27.27 2.52 8.94
N GLN A 414 26.11 2.44 8.28
CA GLN A 414 24.87 1.86 8.78
C GLN A 414 24.23 0.93 7.73
N PRO A 415 23.43 -0.08 8.16
CA PRO A 415 22.62 -0.90 7.27
C PRO A 415 21.80 -0.10 6.25
N ALA A 416 21.49 -0.68 5.09
CA ALA A 416 20.64 -0.04 4.10
C ALA A 416 19.24 0.27 4.66
N THR A 417 18.67 1.42 4.27
CA THR A 417 17.32 1.83 4.70
C THR A 417 16.28 1.45 3.67
N ASN A 418 15.21 0.79 4.12
CA ASN A 418 14.02 0.52 3.30
C ASN A 418 13.23 1.82 3.02
N LEU A 419 13.03 2.12 1.74
CA LEU A 419 12.26 3.27 1.25
C LEU A 419 10.80 2.94 0.91
N THR A 420 10.45 1.65 0.84
CA THR A 420 9.09 1.14 0.64
C THR A 420 8.56 0.39 1.87
N PRO A 421 8.60 0.99 3.09
CA PRO A 421 8.14 0.30 4.28
C PRO A 421 6.65 0.00 4.19
N SER A 422 6.28 -1.27 4.36
CA SER A 422 4.89 -1.71 4.53
C SER A 422 4.82 -2.91 5.46
N LYS A 423 3.64 -3.15 6.04
CA LYS A 423 3.45 -4.29 6.97
C LYS A 423 3.57 -5.60 6.19
N LYS A 424 4.61 -6.37 6.48
CA LYS A 424 4.94 -7.64 5.81
C LYS A 424 5.10 -8.84 6.73
N ASN A 425 4.77 -8.74 8.02
CA ASN A 425 4.75 -9.91 8.90
C ASN A 425 3.55 -10.80 8.53
N VAL A 426 3.65 -12.12 8.78
CA VAL A 426 2.58 -13.11 8.48
C VAL A 426 1.20 -12.61 8.96
N ARG A 427 1.08 -12.15 10.22
CA ARG A 427 -0.16 -11.58 10.79
C ARG A 427 -0.80 -10.43 10.01
N ASN A 428 -0.07 -9.81 9.08
CA ASN A 428 -0.53 -8.68 8.29
C ASN A 428 -0.81 -9.04 6.82
N ILE A 429 -0.29 -10.18 6.34
CA ILE A 429 -0.37 -10.61 4.94
C ILE A 429 -1.12 -11.93 4.77
N ALA A 430 -1.32 -12.68 5.86
CA ALA A 430 -2.13 -13.88 5.90
C ALA A 430 -3.60 -13.54 6.19
N THR A 431 -4.47 -14.14 5.40
CA THR A 431 -5.92 -14.14 5.55
C THR A 431 -6.35 -15.58 5.79
N TYR A 432 -7.14 -15.79 6.83
CA TYR A 432 -7.73 -17.10 7.13
C TYR A 432 -9.22 -17.02 6.77
N VAL A 433 -9.58 -17.69 5.68
CA VAL A 433 -10.95 -17.86 5.20
C VAL A 433 -11.40 -19.23 5.71
N LYS A 434 -12.57 -19.34 6.33
CA LYS A 434 -13.07 -20.67 6.70
C LYS A 434 -13.50 -21.39 5.43
N ASP A 435 -13.08 -22.64 5.28
CA ASP A 435 -13.50 -23.46 4.15
C ASP A 435 -14.98 -23.83 4.30
N GLU A 436 -15.71 -24.05 3.20
CA GLU A 436 -17.13 -24.43 3.23
C GLU A 436 -17.37 -25.72 4.05
N GLU A 437 -16.38 -26.64 4.14
CA GLU A 437 -16.46 -27.84 4.99
C GLU A 437 -16.26 -27.54 6.49
N ASP A 438 -15.38 -26.59 6.85
CA ASP A 438 -15.23 -26.09 8.23
C ASP A 438 -16.44 -25.24 8.63
N GLU A 439 -17.05 -24.54 7.66
CA GLU A 439 -18.35 -23.88 7.80
C GLU A 439 -19.47 -24.90 7.92
N GLU A 440 -19.48 -26.04 7.21
CA GLU A 440 -20.48 -27.12 7.35
C GLU A 440 -20.32 -27.90 8.68
N GLU A 441 -19.11 -28.16 9.16
CA GLU A 441 -18.86 -28.77 10.48
C GLU A 441 -19.20 -27.80 11.62
N GLU A 442 -18.86 -26.50 11.49
CA GLU A 442 -19.36 -25.47 12.40
C GLU A 442 -20.86 -25.21 12.24
N GLU A 443 -21.45 -25.32 11.05
CA GLU A 443 -22.91 -25.19 10.82
C GLU A 443 -23.65 -26.40 11.37
N SER A 444 -23.09 -27.60 11.35
CA SER A 444 -23.64 -28.76 12.07
C SER A 444 -23.56 -28.58 13.60
N GLY A 445 -22.57 -27.82 14.08
CA GLY A 445 -22.43 -27.41 15.48
C GLY A 445 -23.21 -26.14 15.87
N LYS A 446 -23.53 -25.27 14.90
CA LYS A 446 -24.12 -23.92 15.07
C LYS A 446 -25.47 -23.72 14.35
N GLU A 447 -26.05 -24.78 13.79
CA GLU A 447 -27.49 -24.86 13.48
C GLU A 447 -28.32 -24.71 14.76
N ASN A 448 -27.70 -24.87 15.93
CA ASN A 448 -28.35 -24.67 17.21
C ASN A 448 -28.53 -23.19 17.64
N ASP A 449 -28.05 -22.19 16.87
CA ASP A 449 -28.06 -20.78 17.32
C ASP A 449 -28.72 -19.77 16.35
N LEU A 450 -29.35 -20.24 15.26
CA LEU A 450 -30.29 -19.42 14.49
C LEU A 450 -31.68 -19.54 15.09
N VAL A 451 -32.07 -18.56 15.90
CA VAL A 451 -33.45 -18.46 16.38
C VAL A 451 -34.37 -18.30 15.17
N LYS A 452 -35.18 -19.33 14.89
CA LYS A 452 -36.19 -19.29 13.82
C LYS A 452 -37.13 -18.13 14.09
N GLN A 453 -37.10 -17.12 13.21
CA GLN A 453 -37.96 -15.95 13.33
C GLN A 453 -39.38 -16.26 12.87
N ASP A 454 -40.34 -15.54 13.46
CA ASP A 454 -41.73 -15.56 13.01
C ASP A 454 -41.85 -14.97 11.59
N THR A 455 -43.02 -15.15 10.97
CA THR A 455 -43.28 -14.51 9.68
C THR A 455 -43.83 -13.10 9.89
N LEU A 456 -43.41 -12.14 9.06
CA LEU A 456 -43.98 -10.80 9.08
C LEU A 456 -45.47 -10.81 8.71
N ILE A 457 -46.30 -10.23 9.57
CA ILE A 457 -47.74 -10.06 9.39
C ILE A 457 -48.00 -8.70 8.76
N LEU A 458 -48.42 -8.72 7.48
CA LEU A 458 -48.70 -7.50 6.73
C LEU A 458 -49.99 -6.85 7.20
N SER A 459 -49.90 -5.57 7.60
CA SER A 459 -51.07 -4.75 7.88
C SER A 459 -51.80 -4.38 6.58
N GLN A 460 -53.13 -4.59 6.54
CA GLN A 460 -53.98 -4.19 5.41
C GLN A 460 -54.43 -2.72 5.46
N ASN A 461 -54.00 -1.97 6.46
CA ASN A 461 -54.38 -0.57 6.61
C ASN A 461 -53.62 0.33 5.61
N LYS A 462 -54.35 1.14 4.82
CA LYS A 462 -53.75 2.08 3.86
C LYS A 462 -52.98 3.24 4.52
N GLY A 463 -53.14 3.43 5.84
CA GLY A 463 -52.48 4.48 6.62
C GLY A 463 -51.18 4.07 7.33
N ASN A 464 -50.59 2.91 7.02
CA ASN A 464 -49.38 2.43 7.70
C ASN A 464 -48.22 3.45 7.60
N PRO A 465 -47.43 3.64 8.68
CA PRO A 465 -46.24 4.48 8.64
C PRO A 465 -45.27 4.00 7.56
N LYS A 466 -44.80 4.92 6.69
CA LYS A 466 -43.92 4.60 5.57
C LYS A 466 -42.92 5.71 5.29
N LEU A 467 -41.65 5.33 5.10
CA LEU A 467 -40.60 6.17 4.54
C LEU A 467 -40.18 5.65 3.16
N LYS A 468 -39.78 6.55 2.26
CA LYS A 468 -39.40 6.25 0.88
C LYS A 468 -38.05 6.87 0.55
N ASN A 469 -37.45 6.43 -0.56
CA ASN A 469 -36.17 6.89 -1.07
C ASN A 469 -35.00 6.60 -0.12
N LEU A 470 -35.10 5.49 0.60
CA LEU A 470 -34.09 5.04 1.55
C LEU A 470 -33.13 4.07 0.87
N TYR A 471 -31.84 4.21 1.13
CA TYR A 471 -30.88 3.13 0.94
C TYR A 471 -30.88 2.23 2.17
N ILE A 472 -30.48 0.97 1.99
CA ILE A 472 -30.30 0.00 3.08
C ILE A 472 -28.82 -0.37 3.22
N TRP A 473 -28.36 -0.56 4.45
CA TRP A 473 -27.12 -1.25 4.75
C TRP A 473 -27.39 -2.33 5.80
N PRO A 474 -26.87 -3.56 5.65
CA PRO A 474 -26.09 -4.10 4.53
C PRO A 474 -26.84 -4.05 3.18
N ASN A 475 -26.09 -4.06 2.08
CA ASN A 475 -26.71 -4.05 0.75
C ASN A 475 -27.35 -5.42 0.47
N ILE A 476 -28.61 -5.44 0.03
CA ILE A 476 -29.34 -6.67 -0.32
C ILE A 476 -28.93 -7.19 -1.72
N VAL A 477 -28.52 -6.29 -2.60
CA VAL A 477 -28.15 -6.58 -4.00
C VAL A 477 -26.88 -5.82 -4.39
N ILE A 478 -26.17 -6.31 -5.41
CA ILE A 478 -24.85 -5.81 -5.86
C ILE A 478 -24.87 -4.31 -6.20
N ARG A 479 -25.99 -3.79 -6.73
CA ARG A 479 -26.17 -2.37 -7.05
C ARG A 479 -26.94 -1.66 -5.93
N LYS A 480 -26.39 -0.57 -5.37
CA LYS A 480 -27.13 0.28 -4.43
C LYS A 480 -28.40 0.80 -5.09
N MET A 481 -29.54 0.51 -4.47
CA MET A 481 -30.84 0.96 -4.93
C MET A 481 -31.65 1.50 -3.78
N THR A 482 -32.50 2.47 -4.08
CA THR A 482 -33.42 3.02 -3.10
C THR A 482 -34.66 2.13 -2.97
N GLY A 483 -35.37 2.30 -1.86
CA GLY A 483 -36.60 1.59 -1.56
C GLY A 483 -37.44 2.35 -0.56
N GLY A 484 -38.43 1.66 0.01
CA GLY A 484 -39.25 2.20 1.09
C GLY A 484 -39.36 1.24 2.26
N LEU A 485 -39.30 1.79 3.47
CA LEU A 485 -39.51 1.09 4.73
C LEU A 485 -40.94 1.33 5.19
N GLU A 486 -41.69 0.27 5.46
CA GLU A 486 -43.09 0.32 5.90
C GLU A 486 -43.25 -0.47 7.20
N ALA A 487 -43.97 0.10 8.17
CA ALA A 487 -44.28 -0.56 9.43
C ALA A 487 -45.57 -1.38 9.30
N HIS A 488 -45.54 -2.61 9.80
CA HIS A 488 -46.64 -3.57 9.77
C HIS A 488 -46.99 -4.06 11.19
N THR A 489 -47.76 -5.15 11.30
CA THR A 489 -48.35 -5.57 12.58
C THR A 489 -47.30 -6.03 13.60
N ASN A 490 -46.24 -6.73 13.17
CA ASN A 490 -45.20 -7.27 14.05
C ASN A 490 -43.77 -6.99 13.55
N GLY A 491 -43.59 -6.05 12.62
CA GLY A 491 -42.27 -5.74 12.06
C GLY A 491 -42.31 -4.70 10.95
N PHE A 492 -41.13 -4.38 10.43
CA PHE A 492 -40.93 -3.54 9.26
C PHE A 492 -40.68 -4.38 8.01
N ARG A 493 -41.15 -3.89 6.86
CA ARG A 493 -40.73 -4.37 5.54
C ARG A 493 -40.07 -3.26 4.76
N TYR A 494 -38.82 -3.48 4.37
CA TYR A 494 -38.18 -2.72 3.31
C TYR A 494 -38.49 -3.37 1.96
N THR A 495 -38.87 -2.57 0.97
CA THR A 495 -39.03 -3.03 -0.42
C THR A 495 -38.18 -2.16 -1.34
N SER A 496 -37.22 -2.77 -2.05
CA SER A 496 -36.39 -2.10 -3.05
C SER A 496 -37.23 -1.70 -4.27
N VAL A 497 -36.73 -0.75 -5.08
CA VAL A 497 -37.35 -0.41 -6.37
C VAL A 497 -37.43 -1.59 -7.36
N CYS A 498 -36.60 -2.62 -7.19
CA CYS A 498 -36.65 -3.86 -7.99
C CYS A 498 -37.53 -4.96 -7.38
N GLY A 499 -38.13 -4.71 -6.21
CA GLY A 499 -39.05 -5.64 -5.55
C GLY A 499 -38.43 -6.57 -4.52
N ASP A 500 -37.13 -6.44 -4.24
CA ASP A 500 -36.45 -7.19 -3.16
C ASP A 500 -37.01 -6.76 -1.80
N LYS A 501 -37.22 -7.71 -0.89
CA LYS A 501 -37.85 -7.46 0.41
C LYS A 501 -36.93 -7.87 1.54
N VAL A 502 -36.91 -7.07 2.60
CA VAL A 502 -36.25 -7.38 3.87
C VAL A 502 -37.22 -7.09 4.99
N ASP A 503 -37.39 -8.08 5.88
CA ASP A 503 -38.28 -7.99 7.02
C ASP A 503 -37.46 -7.90 8.30
N ILE A 504 -37.86 -7.00 9.20
CA ILE A 504 -37.26 -6.84 10.53
C ILE A 504 -38.39 -6.89 11.55
N LEU A 505 -38.47 -7.97 12.32
CA LEU A 505 -39.51 -8.13 13.33
C LEU A 505 -39.25 -7.26 14.57
N TYR A 506 -40.31 -6.73 15.16
CA TYR A 506 -40.22 -5.89 16.36
C TYR A 506 -39.57 -6.65 17.53
N ASN A 507 -39.97 -7.91 17.74
CA ASN A 507 -39.44 -8.73 18.83
C ASN A 507 -37.92 -8.97 18.78
N ASN A 508 -37.32 -8.88 17.59
CA ASN A 508 -35.88 -9.07 17.37
C ASN A 508 -35.08 -7.77 17.40
N ILE A 509 -35.71 -6.60 17.48
CA ILE A 509 -35.00 -5.33 17.64
C ILE A 509 -34.61 -5.19 19.12
N LYS A 510 -33.31 -5.03 19.37
CA LYS A 510 -32.78 -4.70 20.71
C LYS A 510 -32.81 -3.19 20.93
N ASN A 511 -32.27 -2.43 19.98
CA ASN A 511 -32.29 -0.96 20.00
C ASN A 511 -32.68 -0.42 18.63
N ALA A 512 -33.52 0.60 18.60
CA ALA A 512 -33.82 1.37 17.40
C ALA A 512 -33.33 2.81 17.60
N PHE A 513 -32.63 3.35 16.60
CA PHE A 513 -32.11 4.72 16.66
C PHE A 513 -32.60 5.56 15.50
N PHE A 514 -32.87 6.82 15.77
CA PHE A 514 -33.05 7.86 14.77
C PHE A 514 -31.89 8.85 14.84
N GLN A 515 -31.08 8.90 13.79
CA GLN A 515 -29.99 9.86 13.65
C GLN A 515 -30.45 11.00 12.73
N PRO A 516 -30.70 12.21 13.26
CA PRO A 516 -31.01 13.37 12.45
C PRO A 516 -29.77 13.84 11.66
N CYS A 517 -30.00 14.55 10.56
CA CYS A 517 -28.93 15.20 9.78
C CYS A 517 -28.51 16.56 10.37
N ASP A 518 -28.44 16.68 11.69
CA ASP A 518 -28.05 17.91 12.39
C ASP A 518 -26.54 17.87 12.65
N GLY A 519 -25.77 18.50 11.76
CA GLY A 519 -24.29 18.43 11.78
C GLY A 519 -23.72 17.15 11.15
N GLU A 520 -24.56 16.36 10.49
CA GLU A 520 -24.19 15.13 9.75
C GLU A 520 -24.60 15.23 8.28
N VAL A 521 -23.89 14.52 7.40
CA VAL A 521 -24.20 14.41 5.96
C VAL A 521 -25.18 13.28 5.63
N ILE A 522 -25.61 12.54 6.66
CA ILE A 522 -26.48 11.37 6.55
C ILE A 522 -27.60 11.48 7.60
N ILE A 523 -28.83 11.18 7.17
CA ILE A 523 -29.98 10.94 8.04
C ILE A 523 -30.30 9.45 7.97
N LEU A 524 -30.52 8.80 9.12
CA LEU A 524 -30.75 7.35 9.14
C LEU A 524 -31.64 6.88 10.28
N LEU A 525 -32.23 5.70 10.06
CA LEU A 525 -32.73 4.81 11.09
C LEU A 525 -31.76 3.64 11.21
N HIS A 526 -31.41 3.24 12.42
CA HIS A 526 -30.57 2.08 12.69
C HIS A 526 -31.30 1.11 13.62
N PHE A 527 -31.28 -0.17 13.29
CA PHE A 527 -31.78 -1.25 14.13
C PHE A 527 -30.62 -2.16 14.53
N HIS A 528 -30.37 -2.22 15.83
CA HIS A 528 -29.47 -3.20 16.44
C HIS A 528 -30.32 -4.37 16.95
N LEU A 529 -30.02 -5.59 16.51
CA LEU A 529 -30.86 -6.77 16.67
C LEU A 529 -30.39 -7.67 17.81
N LYS A 530 -31.32 -8.37 18.46
CA LYS A 530 -31.05 -9.40 19.47
C LYS A 530 -30.38 -10.62 18.86
N HIS A 531 -30.92 -11.09 17.72
CA HIS A 531 -30.37 -12.16 16.93
C HIS A 531 -30.06 -11.68 15.52
N ALA A 532 -28.93 -12.12 14.98
CA ALA A 532 -28.52 -11.76 13.64
C ALA A 532 -29.53 -12.27 12.60
N ILE A 533 -29.82 -11.44 11.60
CA ILE A 533 -30.59 -11.85 10.42
C ILE A 533 -29.67 -12.07 9.23
N MET A 534 -30.08 -12.94 8.31
CA MET A 534 -29.31 -13.23 7.10
C MET A 534 -29.55 -12.16 6.03
N PHE A 535 -28.47 -11.55 5.54
CA PHE A 535 -28.47 -10.82 4.28
C PHE A 535 -27.56 -11.55 3.29
N GLY A 536 -28.15 -12.10 2.22
CA GLY A 536 -27.41 -12.97 1.30
C GLY A 536 -26.82 -14.17 2.06
N LYS A 537 -25.50 -14.29 2.08
CA LYS A 537 -24.76 -15.34 2.81
C LYS A 537 -24.22 -14.91 4.19
N LYS A 538 -24.40 -13.64 4.62
CA LYS A 538 -23.79 -13.12 5.86
C LYS A 538 -24.82 -12.81 6.94
N LYS A 539 -24.47 -13.11 8.20
CA LYS A 539 -25.25 -12.76 9.40
C LYS A 539 -24.98 -11.31 9.78
N HIS A 540 -26.04 -10.54 10.03
CA HIS A 540 -25.94 -9.14 10.45
C HIS A 540 -26.85 -8.85 11.65
N VAL A 541 -26.26 -8.20 12.66
CA VAL A 541 -26.98 -7.69 13.84
C VAL A 541 -27.36 -6.22 13.70
N ASP A 542 -26.77 -5.51 12.74
CA ASP A 542 -27.01 -4.08 12.51
C ASP A 542 -27.63 -3.87 11.13
N VAL A 543 -28.75 -3.14 11.06
CA VAL A 543 -29.42 -2.78 9.81
C VAL A 543 -29.74 -1.29 9.81
N GLN A 544 -29.34 -0.58 8.75
CA GLN A 544 -29.56 0.85 8.59
C GLN A 544 -30.40 1.17 7.36
N PHE A 545 -31.29 2.14 7.51
CA PHE A 545 -32.05 2.75 6.43
C PHE A 545 -31.75 4.23 6.38
N TYR A 546 -31.16 4.70 5.29
CA TYR A 546 -30.52 6.03 5.29
C TYR A 546 -30.69 6.78 3.98
N GLN A 547 -30.50 8.10 4.06
CA GLN A 547 -30.43 9.00 2.91
C GLN A 547 -29.20 9.92 3.04
N HIS A 548 -28.44 10.07 1.96
CA HIS A 548 -27.32 11.01 1.90
C HIS A 548 -27.79 12.41 1.53
N MET A 549 -27.18 13.41 2.15
CA MET A 549 -27.21 14.79 1.69
C MET A 549 -26.10 15.00 0.65
N HIS A 550 -26.37 15.80 -0.38
CA HIS A 550 -25.38 16.14 -1.40
C HIS A 550 -24.79 17.52 -1.08
N ASP A 551 -23.48 17.57 -0.86
CA ASP A 551 -22.75 18.85 -0.77
C ASP A 551 -22.65 19.47 -2.18
N ARG A 552 -23.18 20.68 -2.35
CA ARG A 552 -22.97 21.49 -3.56
C ARG A 552 -22.38 22.84 -3.15
N ASP A 553 -21.21 23.18 -3.70
CA ASP A 553 -20.41 24.38 -3.42
C ASP A 553 -20.98 25.70 -4.00
N ASP A 554 -22.30 25.91 -3.96
CA ASP A 554 -22.93 27.16 -4.41
C ASP A 554 -23.58 27.90 -3.23
N LEU A 555 -23.33 29.20 -3.07
CA LEU A 555 -23.92 30.06 -2.03
C LEU A 555 -25.47 30.14 -2.09
N ALA A 556 -26.08 29.79 -3.24
CA ALA A 556 -27.53 29.66 -3.39
C ALA A 556 -28.07 28.30 -2.86
N ALA A 557 -27.18 27.33 -2.62
CA ALA A 557 -27.53 26.00 -2.13
C ALA A 557 -27.80 25.97 -0.63
N GLU A 558 -27.21 26.88 0.16
CA GLU A 558 -27.27 26.85 1.64
C GLU A 558 -28.72 26.91 2.18
N GLN A 559 -29.57 27.78 1.62
CA GLN A 559 -30.97 27.87 2.05
C GLN A 559 -31.80 26.66 1.60
N SER A 560 -31.56 26.16 0.39
CA SER A 560 -32.22 24.95 -0.13
C SER A 560 -31.80 23.68 0.63
N GLU A 561 -30.56 23.64 1.10
CA GLU A 561 -30.02 22.56 1.92
C GLU A 561 -30.65 22.60 3.31
N ARG A 562 -30.76 23.79 3.92
CA ARG A 562 -31.42 23.97 5.22
C ARG A 562 -32.90 23.56 5.17
N GLU A 563 -33.60 23.93 4.09
CA GLU A 563 -34.99 23.50 3.86
C GLU A 563 -35.10 21.97 3.65
N LEU A 564 -34.16 21.37 2.92
CA LEU A 564 -34.11 19.93 2.72
C LEU A 564 -33.81 19.19 4.03
N ARG A 565 -32.84 19.66 4.83
CA ARG A 565 -32.54 19.14 6.18
C ARG A 565 -33.78 19.15 7.06
N HIS A 566 -34.44 20.31 7.15
CA HIS A 566 -35.66 20.45 7.94
C HIS A 566 -36.77 19.50 7.46
N LYS A 567 -36.97 19.38 6.15
CA LYS A 567 -37.96 18.48 5.55
C LYS A 567 -37.66 17.01 5.84
N LEU A 568 -36.40 16.58 5.70
CA LEU A 568 -35.99 15.20 5.97
C LEU A 568 -36.10 14.85 7.46
N ASN A 569 -35.59 15.71 8.35
CA ASN A 569 -35.71 15.52 9.80
C ASN A 569 -37.19 15.45 10.22
N THR A 570 -38.05 16.31 9.67
CA THR A 570 -39.50 16.28 9.94
C THR A 570 -40.14 14.98 9.45
N ALA A 571 -39.75 14.51 8.26
CA ALA A 571 -40.30 13.27 7.69
C ALA A 571 -39.90 12.02 8.49
N PHE A 572 -38.63 11.90 8.86
CA PHE A 572 -38.14 10.77 9.67
C PHE A 572 -38.73 10.83 11.09
N ARG A 573 -38.75 12.00 11.73
CA ARG A 573 -39.35 12.17 13.06
C ARG A 573 -40.84 11.80 13.06
N SER A 574 -41.60 12.27 12.07
CA SER A 574 -43.01 11.90 11.92
C SER A 574 -43.21 10.40 11.67
N PHE A 575 -42.26 9.74 11.00
CA PHE A 575 -42.30 8.29 10.86
C PHE A 575 -42.07 7.60 12.21
N CYS A 576 -41.03 7.96 12.96
CA CYS A 576 -40.74 7.41 14.28
C CYS A 576 -41.94 7.55 15.24
N GLU A 577 -42.49 8.76 15.36
CA GLU A 577 -43.66 9.05 16.22
C GLU A 577 -44.89 8.20 15.85
N LYS A 578 -45.14 8.00 14.55
CA LYS A 578 -46.26 7.15 14.09
C LYS A 578 -46.02 5.67 14.35
N VAL A 579 -44.78 5.21 14.24
CA VAL A 579 -44.40 3.83 14.55
C VAL A 579 -44.53 3.57 16.05
N GLU A 580 -44.00 4.45 16.90
CA GLU A 580 -44.15 4.40 18.36
C GLU A 580 -45.63 4.37 18.76
N SER A 581 -46.48 5.20 18.12
CA SER A 581 -47.92 5.19 18.35
C SER A 581 -48.61 3.89 17.92
N VAL A 582 -48.30 3.36 16.73
CA VAL A 582 -48.91 2.11 16.21
C VAL A 582 -48.46 0.88 16.99
N THR A 583 -47.21 0.86 17.42
CA THR A 583 -46.61 -0.23 18.21
C THR A 583 -46.92 -0.11 19.70
N LYS A 584 -47.63 0.96 20.12
CA LYS A 584 -47.91 1.27 21.54
C LYS A 584 -46.63 1.26 22.38
N GLN A 585 -45.58 1.90 21.86
CA GLN A 585 -44.25 2.00 22.49
C GLN A 585 -43.53 0.64 22.66
N GLU A 586 -43.92 -0.40 21.92
CA GLU A 586 -43.09 -1.62 21.82
C GLU A 586 -41.75 -1.33 21.11
N ILE A 587 -41.75 -0.39 20.16
CA ILE A 587 -40.54 0.11 19.51
C ILE A 587 -40.43 1.61 19.77
N GLU A 588 -39.32 2.02 20.38
CA GLU A 588 -38.97 3.42 20.63
C GLU A 588 -37.66 3.77 19.92
N PHE A 589 -37.62 4.93 19.25
CA PHE A 589 -36.44 5.38 18.53
C PHE A 589 -35.62 6.35 19.39
N ASP A 590 -34.48 5.88 19.86
CA ASP A 590 -33.54 6.71 20.61
C ASP A 590 -32.74 7.64 19.68
N THR A 591 -32.45 8.86 20.12
CA THR A 591 -31.75 9.88 19.32
C THR A 591 -30.43 10.25 19.99
N PRO A 592 -29.28 10.14 19.29
CA PRO A 592 -27.99 10.45 19.90
C PRO A 592 -27.83 11.92 20.33
N PHE A 593 -27.36 12.13 21.56
CA PHE A 593 -27.07 13.44 22.14
C PHE A 593 -25.73 13.96 21.65
N ARG A 594 -25.74 14.72 20.53
CA ARG A 594 -24.51 15.25 19.92
C ARG A 594 -23.66 16.10 20.89
N ASP A 595 -24.29 16.92 21.71
CA ASP A 595 -23.59 17.83 22.64
C ASP A 595 -22.87 17.08 23.77
N LEU A 596 -23.25 15.83 24.05
CA LEU A 596 -22.57 14.96 25.01
C LEU A 596 -21.49 14.09 24.35
N GLY A 597 -21.34 14.18 23.03
CA GLY A 597 -20.43 13.34 22.26
C GLY A 597 -18.96 13.65 22.50
N PHE A 598 -18.11 12.66 22.26
CA PHE A 598 -16.66 12.77 22.35
C PHE A 598 -15.98 11.98 21.24
N PHE A 599 -14.80 12.43 20.80
CA PHE A 599 -14.06 11.75 19.75
C PHE A 599 -13.25 10.58 20.32
N GLY A 600 -13.28 9.44 19.62
CA GLY A 600 -12.52 8.25 19.97
C GLY A 600 -12.41 7.29 18.79
N ALA A 601 -11.56 6.28 18.90
CA ALA A 601 -11.30 5.29 17.86
C ALA A 601 -11.76 3.89 18.31
N PRO A 602 -13.06 3.55 18.16
CA PRO A 602 -13.57 2.20 18.45
C PRO A 602 -13.00 1.13 17.50
N TYR A 603 -12.65 1.55 16.27
CA TYR A 603 -12.06 0.70 15.24
C TYR A 603 -10.71 1.30 14.77
N ARG A 604 -10.58 1.63 13.47
CA ARG A 604 -9.34 2.16 12.87
C ARG A 604 -9.32 3.69 12.69
N SER A 605 -10.49 4.34 12.65
CA SER A 605 -10.66 5.78 12.50
C SER A 605 -11.11 6.42 13.81
N THR A 606 -10.75 7.69 14.01
CA THR A 606 -11.32 8.52 15.08
C THR A 606 -12.67 9.04 14.61
N VAL A 607 -13.71 8.75 15.38
CA VAL A 607 -15.11 9.07 15.08
C VAL A 607 -15.74 9.81 16.25
N LEU A 608 -16.83 10.54 16.00
CA LEU A 608 -17.64 11.11 17.08
C LEU A 608 -18.53 10.02 17.68
N LEU A 609 -18.27 9.66 18.94
CA LEU A 609 -19.12 8.79 19.72
C LEU A 609 -20.15 9.62 20.46
N GLN A 610 -21.41 9.20 20.40
CA GLN A 610 -22.53 9.95 20.93
C GLN A 610 -23.32 9.07 21.91
N PRO A 611 -23.48 9.51 23.16
CA PRO A 611 -24.42 8.88 24.08
C PRO A 611 -25.87 9.00 23.59
N THR A 612 -26.68 8.02 23.94
CA THR A 612 -28.14 8.03 23.82
C THR A 612 -28.74 7.81 25.23
N SER A 613 -30.06 7.62 25.35
CA SER A 613 -30.67 7.33 26.65
C SER A 613 -30.15 6.04 27.31
N GLY A 614 -29.74 5.05 26.51
CA GLY A 614 -29.28 3.75 27.01
C GLY A 614 -28.11 3.13 26.24
N CYS A 615 -27.49 3.87 25.30
CA CYS A 615 -26.38 3.36 24.48
C CYS A 615 -25.26 4.38 24.31
N LEU A 616 -24.07 3.91 23.93
CA LEU A 616 -23.02 4.72 23.29
C LEU A 616 -22.89 4.27 21.83
N VAL A 617 -23.02 5.21 20.89
CA VAL A 617 -23.07 4.87 19.47
C VAL A 617 -22.17 5.72 18.58
N ASN A 618 -21.73 5.14 17.47
CA ASN A 618 -21.44 5.87 16.25
C ASN A 618 -22.19 5.19 15.10
N LEU A 619 -23.12 5.92 14.48
CA LEU A 619 -24.01 5.37 13.45
C LEU A 619 -23.67 5.88 12.04
N THR A 620 -22.81 6.89 11.94
CA THR A 620 -22.53 7.60 10.68
C THR A 620 -21.32 7.03 9.93
N GLU A 621 -20.39 6.36 10.62
CA GLU A 621 -19.31 5.59 10.00
C GLU A 621 -19.60 4.09 9.95
N ARG A 622 -18.89 3.38 9.07
CA ARG A 622 -18.99 1.94 8.90
C ARG A 622 -17.68 1.25 9.28
N PRO A 623 -17.72 0.13 10.02
CA PRO A 623 -18.91 -0.47 10.63
C PRO A 623 -19.51 0.41 11.75
N PRO A 624 -20.83 0.36 11.99
CA PRO A 624 -21.43 1.07 13.11
C PRO A 624 -20.86 0.55 14.44
N PHE A 625 -20.89 1.39 15.45
CA PHE A 625 -20.49 1.05 16.81
C PHE A 625 -21.69 1.25 17.72
N VAL A 626 -22.08 0.21 18.46
CA VAL A 626 -23.22 0.24 19.39
C VAL A 626 -22.84 -0.51 20.66
N ILE A 627 -22.89 0.19 21.79
CA ILE A 627 -22.74 -0.37 23.13
C ILE A 627 -24.02 -0.09 23.91
N THR A 628 -24.80 -1.12 24.20
CA THR A 628 -25.94 -1.02 25.11
C THR A 628 -25.42 -0.98 26.54
N LEU A 629 -25.70 0.11 27.25
CA LEU A 629 -25.16 0.36 28.59
C LEU A 629 -25.66 -0.65 29.62
N GLU A 630 -26.88 -1.17 29.45
CA GLU A 630 -27.43 -2.22 30.32
C GLU A 630 -26.61 -3.53 30.27
N ASP A 631 -25.92 -3.81 29.16
CA ASP A 631 -25.06 -4.99 29.03
C ASP A 631 -23.68 -4.81 29.68
N VAL A 632 -23.32 -3.57 30.05
CA VAL A 632 -22.00 -3.24 30.57
C VAL A 632 -21.94 -3.59 32.06
N GLU A 633 -20.90 -4.34 32.43
CA GLU A 633 -20.59 -4.66 33.83
C GLU A 633 -19.72 -3.57 34.45
N LEU A 634 -18.62 -3.22 33.76
CA LEU A 634 -17.74 -2.13 34.17
C LEU A 634 -17.02 -1.50 32.99
N VAL A 635 -16.49 -0.29 33.21
CA VAL A 635 -15.62 0.40 32.26
C VAL A 635 -14.23 0.60 32.87
N HIS A 636 -13.17 0.25 32.15
CA HIS A 636 -11.80 0.48 32.59
C HIS A 636 -11.13 1.54 31.72
N PHE A 637 -10.55 2.56 32.36
CA PHE A 637 -9.77 3.60 31.70
C PHE A 637 -8.30 3.19 31.70
N GLU A 638 -7.72 3.05 30.51
CA GLU A 638 -6.29 2.78 30.35
C GLU A 638 -5.55 4.05 29.89
N ARG A 639 -4.26 4.12 30.21
CA ARG A 639 -3.36 5.20 29.77
C ARG A 639 -3.75 6.60 30.28
N VAL A 640 -4.37 6.67 31.45
CA VAL A 640 -4.66 7.93 32.14
C VAL A 640 -3.38 8.46 32.80
N GLN A 641 -2.57 9.21 32.04
CA GLN A 641 -1.30 9.77 32.52
C GLN A 641 -1.16 11.24 32.07
N PHE A 642 -0.69 12.12 32.97
CA PHE A 642 -0.61 13.57 32.72
C PHE A 642 0.20 13.98 31.49
N HIS A 643 1.19 13.18 31.06
CA HIS A 643 2.03 13.47 29.89
C HIS A 643 1.48 12.88 28.59
N LEU A 644 0.44 12.04 28.64
CA LEU A 644 -0.21 11.49 27.46
C LEU A 644 -1.28 12.47 26.96
N LYS A 645 -1.46 12.52 25.65
CA LYS A 645 -2.49 13.37 25.03
C LYS A 645 -3.86 12.70 25.02
N ASN A 646 -3.89 11.37 25.09
CA ASN A 646 -5.09 10.57 24.91
C ASN A 646 -5.12 9.40 25.93
N PHE A 647 -6.32 8.96 26.29
CA PHE A 647 -6.59 7.74 27.07
C PHE A 647 -7.48 6.76 26.27
N ASP A 648 -7.66 5.55 26.79
CA ASP A 648 -8.56 4.54 26.20
C ASP A 648 -9.65 4.12 27.17
N LEU A 649 -10.80 3.69 26.63
CA LEU A 649 -11.90 3.07 27.37
C LEU A 649 -12.03 1.60 26.97
N ILE A 650 -12.22 0.75 27.96
CA ILE A 650 -12.53 -0.66 27.80
C ILE A 650 -13.88 -0.93 28.43
N PHE A 651 -14.84 -1.42 27.65
CA PHE A 651 -16.15 -1.85 28.14
C PHE A 651 -16.12 -3.36 28.36
N VAL A 652 -16.32 -3.78 29.60
CA VAL A 652 -16.52 -5.17 29.99
C VAL A 652 -18.02 -5.43 30.11
N PHE A 653 -18.49 -6.56 29.59
CA PHE A 653 -19.90 -6.90 29.57
C PHE A 653 -20.27 -7.89 30.67
N LYS A 654 -21.54 -7.87 31.08
CA LYS A 654 -22.14 -8.83 32.04
C LYS A 654 -22.07 -10.27 31.54
N ASP A 655 -22.13 -10.47 30.24
CA ASP A 655 -21.80 -11.73 29.60
C ASP A 655 -20.29 -11.84 29.41
N TYR A 656 -19.63 -12.62 30.27
CA TYR A 656 -18.17 -12.79 30.24
C TYR A 656 -17.64 -13.56 29.03
N HIS A 657 -18.52 -14.23 28.26
CA HIS A 657 -18.13 -14.82 26.97
C HIS A 657 -18.08 -13.77 25.84
N ARG A 658 -18.72 -12.61 26.02
CA ARG A 658 -18.65 -11.50 25.08
C ARG A 658 -17.30 -10.80 25.19
N LYS A 659 -16.61 -10.65 24.05
CA LYS A 659 -15.34 -9.91 23.98
C LYS A 659 -15.56 -8.46 24.42
N VAL A 660 -14.62 -7.94 25.21
CA VAL A 660 -14.59 -6.52 25.61
C VAL A 660 -14.58 -5.59 24.38
N ALA A 661 -15.27 -4.46 24.47
CA ALA A 661 -15.20 -3.41 23.45
C ALA A 661 -14.18 -2.35 23.86
N LYS A 662 -13.45 -1.79 22.89
CA LYS A 662 -12.40 -0.79 23.13
C LYS A 662 -12.70 0.48 22.37
N VAL A 663 -12.49 1.63 23.00
CA VAL A 663 -12.43 2.93 22.34
C VAL A 663 -11.07 3.54 22.63
N ASN A 664 -10.24 3.62 21.58
CA ASN A 664 -8.89 4.12 21.74
C ASN A 664 -8.79 5.63 21.50
N ALA A 665 -7.69 6.23 21.94
CA ALA A 665 -7.26 7.56 21.52
C ALA A 665 -8.28 8.69 21.81
N ILE A 666 -8.99 8.62 22.94
CA ILE A 666 -9.89 9.68 23.39
C ILE A 666 -9.05 10.83 23.96
N PRO A 667 -9.26 12.09 23.53
CA PRO A 667 -8.49 13.23 24.03
C PRO A 667 -8.57 13.38 25.56
N MET A 668 -7.43 13.61 26.23
CA MET A 668 -7.36 13.71 27.69
C MET A 668 -8.24 14.81 28.29
N ASN A 669 -8.50 15.88 27.54
CA ASN A 669 -9.42 16.93 27.98
C ASN A 669 -10.89 16.48 28.06
N MET A 670 -11.24 15.29 27.54
CA MET A 670 -12.56 14.67 27.66
C MET A 670 -12.65 13.68 28.84
N LEU A 671 -11.57 13.45 29.59
CA LEU A 671 -11.54 12.44 30.65
C LEU A 671 -12.63 12.65 31.70
N ASP A 672 -12.72 13.86 32.25
CA ASP A 672 -13.71 14.18 33.29
C ASP A 672 -15.14 14.14 32.74
N HIS A 673 -15.35 14.65 31.52
CA HIS A 673 -16.64 14.58 30.82
C HIS A 673 -17.13 13.13 30.65
N VAL A 674 -16.25 12.21 30.24
CA VAL A 674 -16.58 10.79 30.08
C VAL A 674 -16.86 10.12 31.43
N LYS A 675 -16.07 10.42 32.47
CA LYS A 675 -16.30 9.88 33.82
C LYS A 675 -17.63 10.36 34.40
N GLU A 676 -17.95 11.64 34.26
CA GLU A 676 -19.23 12.21 34.70
C GLU A 676 -20.40 11.57 33.96
N TRP A 677 -20.27 11.35 32.65
CA TRP A 677 -21.26 10.63 31.86
C TRP A 677 -21.47 9.21 32.38
N LEU A 678 -20.42 8.40 32.57
CA LEU A 678 -20.53 7.05 33.11
C LEU A 678 -21.19 7.03 34.50
N LYS A 679 -20.84 7.99 35.38
CA LYS A 679 -21.49 8.15 36.70
C LYS A 679 -22.97 8.43 36.58
N SER A 680 -23.38 9.32 35.65
CA SER A 680 -24.79 9.62 35.42
C SER A 680 -25.59 8.44 34.88
N CYS A 681 -24.91 7.46 34.28
CA CYS A 681 -25.49 6.21 33.81
C CYS A 681 -25.42 5.08 34.85
N ASP A 682 -24.92 5.33 36.06
CA ASP A 682 -24.68 4.33 37.11
C ASP A 682 -23.76 3.17 36.67
N ILE A 683 -22.77 3.47 35.83
CA ILE A 683 -21.80 2.49 35.34
C ILE A 683 -20.54 2.57 36.20
N LEU A 684 -20.17 1.45 36.83
CA LEU A 684 -18.93 1.34 37.58
C LEU A 684 -17.74 1.49 36.64
N TYR A 685 -16.73 2.26 37.08
CA TYR A 685 -15.48 2.36 36.34
C TYR A 685 -14.24 2.32 37.23
N SER A 686 -13.13 1.91 36.63
CA SER A 686 -11.79 1.88 37.25
C SER A 686 -10.76 2.52 36.34
N GLU A 687 -9.58 2.84 36.87
CA GLU A 687 -8.48 3.48 36.14
C GLU A 687 -7.19 2.74 36.45
N GLY A 688 -6.40 2.41 35.42
CA GLY A 688 -5.19 1.61 35.63
C GLY A 688 -4.23 1.54 34.45
N VAL A 689 -3.26 0.64 34.61
CA VAL A 689 -2.31 0.29 33.56
C VAL A 689 -3.00 -0.49 32.44
N HIS A 690 -2.32 -0.63 31.31
CA HIS A 690 -2.82 -1.46 30.22
C HIS A 690 -2.92 -2.93 30.64
N LEU A 691 -4.09 -3.55 30.46
CA LEU A 691 -4.35 -4.93 30.89
C LEU A 691 -4.51 -5.89 29.71
N ASN A 692 -4.11 -7.15 29.91
CA ASN A 692 -4.36 -8.23 28.95
C ASN A 692 -5.77 -8.80 29.14
N TRP A 693 -6.76 -8.08 28.65
CA TRP A 693 -8.18 -8.44 28.74
C TRP A 693 -8.49 -9.83 28.18
N THR A 694 -7.80 -10.29 27.14
CA THR A 694 -8.03 -11.65 26.60
C THR A 694 -7.66 -12.72 27.61
N LYS A 695 -6.55 -12.55 28.34
CA LYS A 695 -6.14 -13.48 29.41
C LYS A 695 -7.06 -13.37 30.62
N ILE A 696 -7.42 -12.15 31.02
CA ILE A 696 -8.30 -11.90 32.18
C ILE A 696 -9.67 -12.52 31.95
N MET A 697 -10.34 -12.18 30.84
CA MET A 697 -11.66 -12.72 30.53
C MET A 697 -11.64 -14.24 30.42
N LYS A 698 -10.58 -14.82 29.81
CA LYS A 698 -10.43 -16.27 29.75
C LYS A 698 -10.33 -16.89 31.15
N THR A 699 -9.55 -16.29 32.05
CA THR A 699 -9.41 -16.78 33.43
C THR A 699 -10.75 -16.75 34.16
N ILE A 700 -11.52 -15.67 33.99
CA ILE A 700 -12.87 -15.53 34.56
C ILE A 700 -13.83 -16.59 33.98
N THR A 701 -13.79 -16.84 32.67
CA THR A 701 -14.67 -17.84 32.06
C THR A 701 -14.27 -19.28 32.37
N ASP A 702 -12.98 -19.54 32.65
CA ASP A 702 -12.46 -20.87 33.00
C ASP A 702 -12.80 -21.23 34.47
N ASP A 703 -12.88 -20.25 35.39
CA ASP A 703 -13.28 -20.42 36.79
C ASP A 703 -14.07 -19.20 37.33
N PRO A 704 -15.39 -19.10 37.05
CA PRO A 704 -16.20 -17.98 37.51
C PRO A 704 -16.38 -17.93 39.04
N GLU A 705 -16.47 -19.09 39.70
CA GLU A 705 -16.65 -19.16 41.16
C GLU A 705 -15.40 -18.66 41.88
N GLY A 706 -14.22 -19.14 41.48
CA GLY A 706 -12.95 -18.68 42.04
C GLY A 706 -12.69 -17.19 41.84
N PHE A 707 -13.17 -16.61 40.73
CA PHE A 707 -13.09 -15.16 40.50
C PHE A 707 -13.86 -14.36 41.57
N PHE A 708 -15.10 -14.74 41.88
CA PHE A 708 -15.90 -14.03 42.88
C PHE A 708 -15.40 -14.30 44.32
N ASP A 709 -14.94 -15.52 44.61
CA ASP A 709 -14.36 -15.87 45.91
C ASP A 709 -13.06 -15.09 46.20
N SER A 710 -12.32 -14.72 45.15
CA SER A 710 -11.08 -13.93 45.25
C SER A 710 -11.33 -12.41 45.27
N GLY A 711 -12.58 -11.96 45.44
CA GLY A 711 -12.94 -10.54 45.50
C GLY A 711 -13.32 -9.91 44.15
N GLY A 712 -13.46 -10.70 43.09
CA GLY A 712 -13.96 -10.26 41.79
C GLY A 712 -13.10 -9.18 41.15
N TRP A 713 -13.72 -8.03 40.84
CA TRP A 713 -13.05 -6.89 40.22
C TRP A 713 -12.15 -6.08 41.17
N SER A 714 -11.92 -6.54 42.40
CA SER A 714 -11.09 -5.86 43.41
C SER A 714 -9.66 -5.58 42.94
N PHE A 715 -9.07 -6.44 42.09
CA PHE A 715 -7.73 -6.26 41.52
C PHE A 715 -7.59 -5.02 40.61
N LEU A 716 -8.72 -4.43 40.18
CA LEU A 716 -8.71 -3.18 39.43
C LEU A 716 -8.62 -1.94 40.34
N ASN A 717 -8.72 -2.12 41.66
CA ASN A 717 -8.59 -1.03 42.63
C ASN A 717 -7.12 -0.84 43.04
N PRO A 718 -6.56 0.37 42.88
CA PRO A 718 -5.19 0.68 43.29
C PRO A 718 -4.90 0.48 44.78
N GLU A 719 -5.93 0.44 45.64
CA GLU A 719 -5.79 0.25 47.09
C GLU A 719 -5.63 -1.23 47.50
N SER A 720 -5.81 -2.19 46.58
CA SER A 720 -5.70 -3.63 46.88
C SER A 720 -4.25 -4.15 46.94
N ASP A 721 -3.29 -3.42 46.35
CA ASP A 721 -1.86 -3.77 46.36
C ASP A 721 -1.12 -3.34 47.65
N ALA A 722 -1.80 -2.69 48.60
CA ALA A 722 -1.18 -2.19 49.82
C ALA A 722 -1.16 -3.19 51.01
N GLU A 723 -1.78 -4.37 50.88
CA GLU A 723 -1.91 -5.32 52.02
C GLU A 723 -1.27 -6.71 51.80
N ASN A 724 -0.62 -7.00 50.66
CA ASN A 724 -0.16 -8.38 50.35
C ASN A 724 1.31 -8.56 49.95
N ASP A 725 2.19 -7.56 50.07
CA ASP A 725 3.57 -7.63 49.57
C ASP A 725 4.66 -7.83 50.65
N ASP A 726 4.37 -8.58 51.72
CA ASP A 726 5.32 -8.81 52.83
C ASP A 726 5.69 -10.31 53.06
N SER A 727 5.44 -11.18 52.08
CA SER A 727 5.93 -12.57 52.17
C SER A 727 6.13 -13.19 50.80
N GLU A 728 7.40 -13.39 50.42
CA GLU A 728 7.95 -14.45 49.54
C GLU A 728 9.12 -14.01 48.62
N GLU A 729 10.01 -13.13 49.09
CA GLU A 729 11.41 -13.07 48.61
C GLU A 729 12.39 -13.50 49.71
N GLU A 730 12.45 -14.80 50.03
CA GLU A 730 13.63 -15.43 50.65
C GLU A 730 13.43 -16.96 50.73
N GLU A 731 13.97 -17.70 49.75
CA GLU A 731 14.51 -19.08 49.84
C GLU A 731 14.30 -19.83 48.52
N LEU A 732 15.25 -19.70 47.58
CA LEU A 732 15.59 -20.78 46.64
C LEU A 732 17.05 -20.61 46.22
N ASP A 733 17.91 -20.64 47.24
CA ASP A 733 19.36 -20.79 47.07
C ASP A 733 19.86 -21.75 48.16
N ARG A 734 19.43 -23.03 48.08
CA ARG A 734 20.11 -24.21 48.66
C ARG A 734 19.35 -25.53 48.37
N ILE A 735 20.10 -26.43 47.72
CA ILE A 735 19.95 -27.90 47.53
C ILE A 735 19.24 -28.33 46.24
#